data_AF-A0A9X8D5L9-F1
#
_entry.id   AF-A0A9X8D5L9-F1
#
_cell.length_a   1.000
_cell.length_b   1.000
_cell.length_c   1.000
_cell.angle_alpha   90.00
_cell.angle_beta   90.00
_cell.angle_gamma   90.00
#
_symmetry.space_group_name_H-M   'P 1'
#
loop_
_entity.id
_entity.type
_entity.pdbx_description
1 polymer ?
#
loop_
_entity_poly.entity_id
_entity_poly.type
_entity_poly.pdbx_seq_one_letter_code
_entity_poly.pdbx_strand_id
1 'polypeptide(L)'
;MSAPSSPEQQPSARPERVAVIAIHGVADQKAGDTARAIASLMLNNPGKGATYRQADCDSHLLPVPPLTSMVQQRTGHPKKSAAKGTNAQKPYVPPVRKAMQQSKTSDFSADDWISTSETDDAGVVRAAKGRGPLTPRELKRNHPDIAFSDYLLFKSQRAEPDHEAYEATRVRMTRDATGADGPSAQQQIDVHEMYWADLSRLPGSVARIVAELFTIVFRLSQLGRDAVDRAAEAAGVNRKPRPPGAKRWACLASLQTALDWAFANLLANLFLQLLMVGLVIAGLGCLVQPELQPQVLSHAELLRRVLAVGVPVVGLWWYSYEGAPGVSGRVAVGAYGVLAGWLLWTQVPAHWVVGVAWVAVLAALSDRALRIARDRFPAARTWGLALMALIVAALLVHVAINASAAGGTDDLRHWVRAGMRVVEYLLLGVVAWWGVAGVLLIAWLLAGYMVPGKDEATRASIATGRLGLFVSVAAFVALSMAFWAVLTNLVELGAKNVDYAPFWFGKGIYWADGANFLHNRYEKSTQAFALTAGLTLSLLVYLVAVLVPSLLAELKVAFGTSQRLGHWLGAGYRRLDRFVTFLTTASVIAACAVAVLLVLAQCGVSLGGRIENAHEWVARLSQSGLKPLIFSAATLGAAVMLLGGFLSRTVPGLRMPLDVALDVDGHFREFPRRAIPRARIFSRYVSLLEHVAAQGYDRIVIVAHSQGTVISTELLRYLQFRAAQNVDARVTQLWAALNRSRLLLLTAGCPLRQLYAARFPHLYGWVTAEDANGGGPSAAKVGVARWVNLYTAGDYVGRWLWGADDKGYTPDQAPPAWRTEAEHEECLGLGAHTHYFDLDQAHVARWIDWMVTAPR
;
A
#
# COMPACT_ATOMS: atom_id res chain seq x y z
N MET A 1 -23.24 22.63 -81.73
CA MET A 1 -22.91 21.39 -80.98
C MET A 1 -21.86 21.76 -79.95
N SER A 2 -22.29 21.97 -78.71
CA SER A 2 -21.42 22.32 -77.58
C SER A 2 -21.57 21.22 -76.55
N ALA A 3 -20.49 20.52 -76.25
CA ALA A 3 -20.46 19.38 -75.33
C ALA A 3 -20.73 19.85 -73.88
N PRO A 4 -21.47 19.06 -73.07
CA PRO A 4 -21.69 19.40 -71.67
C PRO A 4 -20.45 19.10 -70.85
N SER A 5 -20.04 20.09 -70.05
CA SER A 5 -18.99 20.00 -69.04
C SER A 5 -19.33 18.98 -67.95
N SER A 6 -18.41 18.04 -67.70
CA SER A 6 -18.48 17.09 -66.60
C SER A 6 -18.47 17.82 -65.24
N PRO A 7 -19.29 17.38 -64.26
CA PRO A 7 -19.26 17.97 -62.92
C PRO A 7 -17.96 17.61 -62.21
N GLU A 8 -17.24 18.62 -61.72
CA GLU A 8 -16.12 18.47 -60.80
C GLU A 8 -16.55 17.62 -59.60
N GLN A 9 -15.93 16.46 -59.44
CA GLN A 9 -16.01 15.66 -58.23
C GLN A 9 -15.40 16.46 -57.08
N GLN A 10 -16.24 16.88 -56.12
CA GLN A 10 -15.76 17.34 -54.82
C GLN A 10 -14.86 16.25 -54.20
N PRO A 11 -13.68 16.60 -53.65
CA PRO A 11 -12.82 15.63 -53.01
C PRO A 11 -13.58 14.96 -51.86
N SER A 12 -13.60 13.62 -51.87
CA SER A 12 -14.21 12.83 -50.80
C SER A 12 -13.60 13.23 -49.45
N ALA A 13 -14.46 13.70 -48.54
CA ALA A 13 -14.01 14.05 -47.19
C ALA A 13 -13.39 12.81 -46.54
N ARG A 14 -12.14 12.92 -46.07
CA ARG A 14 -11.47 11.83 -45.35
C ARG A 14 -12.36 11.36 -44.19
N PRO A 15 -12.50 10.05 -43.93
CA PRO A 15 -13.28 9.55 -42.81
C PRO A 15 -12.72 10.11 -41.50
N GLU A 16 -13.61 10.53 -40.59
CA GLU A 16 -13.21 11.02 -39.26
C GLU A 16 -12.49 9.90 -38.50
N ARG A 17 -11.36 10.23 -37.88
CA ARG A 17 -10.54 9.28 -37.11
C ARG A 17 -10.66 9.58 -35.63
N VAL A 18 -11.09 8.59 -34.84
CA VAL A 18 -11.27 8.69 -33.39
C VAL A 18 -10.37 7.69 -32.68
N ALA A 19 -9.62 8.15 -31.69
CA ALA A 19 -8.93 7.26 -30.75
C ALA A 19 -9.77 7.08 -29.50
N VAL A 20 -9.93 5.83 -29.04
CA VAL A 20 -10.49 5.50 -27.74
C VAL A 20 -9.36 4.97 -26.87
N ILE A 21 -9.03 5.61 -25.76
CA ILE A 21 -8.00 5.13 -24.82
C ILE A 21 -8.70 4.43 -23.66
N ALA A 22 -8.59 3.11 -23.61
CA ALA A 22 -9.14 2.22 -22.62
C ALA A 22 -8.20 2.09 -21.41
N ILE A 23 -8.71 2.38 -20.21
CA ILE A 23 -7.92 2.36 -18.98
C ILE A 23 -8.71 1.66 -17.89
N HIS A 24 -8.26 0.48 -17.51
CA HIS A 24 -8.93 -0.26 -16.45
C HIS A 24 -8.59 0.25 -15.06
N GLY A 25 -9.43 -0.13 -14.11
CA GLY A 25 -9.46 0.40 -12.77
C GLY A 25 -8.94 -0.52 -11.68
N VAL A 26 -8.73 -1.80 -11.96
CA VAL A 26 -8.22 -2.80 -11.00
C VAL A 26 -6.96 -3.45 -11.55
N ALA A 27 -5.96 -3.64 -10.70
CA ALA A 27 -4.68 -4.26 -11.05
C ALA A 27 -4.72 -5.77 -11.39
N ASP A 28 -5.83 -6.34 -11.86
CA ASP A 28 -6.00 -7.78 -12.06
C ASP A 28 -6.20 -8.20 -13.54
N GLN A 29 -6.35 -7.24 -14.45
CA GLN A 29 -6.50 -7.49 -15.90
C GLN A 29 -5.19 -7.81 -16.62
N LYS A 30 -5.21 -8.72 -17.58
CA LYS A 30 -4.06 -9.00 -18.45
C LYS A 30 -3.96 -7.93 -19.54
N ALA A 31 -2.77 -7.81 -20.14
CA ALA A 31 -2.59 -6.93 -21.29
C ALA A 31 -3.58 -7.30 -22.42
N GLY A 32 -4.18 -6.27 -23.00
CA GLY A 32 -5.19 -6.29 -24.05
C GLY A 32 -6.61 -6.60 -23.59
N ASP A 33 -6.86 -6.95 -22.32
CA ASP A 33 -8.20 -7.32 -21.86
C ASP A 33 -9.16 -6.11 -21.88
N THR A 34 -8.72 -4.92 -21.48
CA THR A 34 -9.59 -3.74 -21.38
C THR A 34 -10.01 -3.25 -22.76
N ALA A 35 -9.06 -3.13 -23.68
CA ALA A 35 -9.35 -2.69 -25.05
C ALA A 35 -10.29 -3.67 -25.77
N ARG A 36 -10.08 -4.98 -25.59
CA ARG A 36 -10.98 -6.01 -26.15
C ARG A 36 -12.37 -5.97 -25.52
N ALA A 37 -12.49 -5.74 -24.22
CA ALA A 37 -13.79 -5.62 -23.55
C ALA A 37 -14.59 -4.43 -24.12
N ILE A 38 -13.96 -3.25 -24.24
CA ILE A 38 -14.60 -2.05 -24.80
C ILE A 38 -14.96 -2.26 -26.27
N ALA A 39 -14.04 -2.78 -27.09
CA ALA A 39 -14.31 -3.07 -28.49
C ALA A 39 -15.48 -4.06 -28.64
N SER A 40 -15.48 -5.15 -27.87
CA SER A 40 -16.54 -6.16 -27.88
C SER A 40 -17.88 -5.56 -27.45
N LEU A 41 -17.88 -4.69 -26.43
CA LEU A 41 -19.07 -4.00 -25.98
C LEU A 41 -19.70 -3.15 -27.10
N MET A 42 -18.88 -2.39 -27.83
CA MET A 42 -19.31 -1.55 -28.95
C MET A 42 -19.79 -2.38 -30.17
N LEU A 43 -19.13 -3.51 -30.46
CA LEU A 43 -19.54 -4.43 -31.53
C LEU A 43 -20.91 -5.06 -31.27
N ASN A 44 -21.17 -5.48 -30.03
CA ASN A 44 -22.39 -6.19 -29.66
C ASN A 44 -23.57 -5.26 -29.38
N ASN A 45 -23.31 -4.01 -28.98
CA ASN A 45 -24.34 -3.04 -28.63
C ASN A 45 -24.14 -1.71 -29.37
N PRO A 46 -24.21 -1.71 -30.72
CA PRO A 46 -24.04 -0.47 -31.47
C PRO A 46 -25.14 0.54 -31.12
N GLY A 47 -24.83 1.83 -31.21
CA GLY A 47 -25.83 2.89 -31.14
C GLY A 47 -26.93 2.71 -32.20
N LYS A 48 -28.13 3.27 -31.97
CA LYS A 48 -29.23 3.18 -32.95
C LYS A 48 -28.76 3.71 -34.31
N GLY A 49 -28.91 2.90 -35.37
CA GLY A 49 -28.52 3.27 -36.74
C GLY A 49 -27.02 3.21 -37.01
N ALA A 50 -26.22 2.60 -36.14
CA ALA A 50 -24.79 2.39 -36.32
C ALA A 50 -24.47 0.89 -36.42
N THR A 51 -23.39 0.57 -37.12
CA THR A 51 -22.79 -0.76 -37.11
C THR A 51 -21.29 -0.63 -36.93
N TYR A 52 -20.72 -1.47 -36.06
CA TYR A 52 -19.28 -1.55 -35.84
C TYR A 52 -18.73 -2.82 -36.48
N ARG A 53 -17.55 -2.73 -37.08
CA ARG A 53 -16.80 -3.88 -37.59
C ARG A 53 -15.38 -3.82 -37.08
N GLN A 54 -14.86 -4.94 -36.59
CA GLN A 54 -13.45 -5.06 -36.23
C GLN A 54 -12.63 -5.37 -37.48
N ALA A 55 -11.53 -4.64 -37.66
CA ALA A 55 -10.60 -4.86 -38.76
C ALA A 55 -9.39 -5.68 -38.32
N ASP A 56 -8.75 -5.31 -37.21
CA ASP A 56 -7.50 -5.92 -36.75
C ASP A 56 -7.27 -5.70 -35.24
N CYS A 57 -6.39 -6.50 -34.64
CA CYS A 57 -5.88 -6.32 -33.28
C CYS A 57 -4.37 -6.49 -33.29
N ASP A 58 -3.63 -5.41 -33.05
CA ASP A 58 -2.17 -5.41 -33.04
C ASP A 58 -1.61 -4.91 -31.71
N SER A 59 -0.32 -5.16 -31.47
CA SER A 59 0.41 -4.67 -30.31
C SER A 59 1.69 -3.97 -30.74
N HIS A 60 2.05 -2.89 -30.02
CA HIS A 60 3.23 -2.08 -30.33
C HIS A 60 4.08 -1.92 -29.09
N LEU A 61 5.39 -2.12 -29.23
CA LEU A 61 6.34 -1.86 -28.14
C LEU A 61 6.65 -0.36 -28.09
N LEU A 62 6.23 0.31 -27.01
CA LEU A 62 6.48 1.73 -26.79
C LEU A 62 7.65 1.93 -25.82
N PRO A 63 8.68 2.71 -26.18
CA PRO A 63 9.69 3.13 -25.22
C PRO A 63 9.04 4.07 -24.20
N VAL A 64 9.41 3.92 -22.92
CA VAL A 64 8.86 4.73 -21.81
C VAL A 64 9.96 5.65 -21.24
N PRO A 65 10.27 6.78 -21.91
CA PRO A 65 11.18 7.76 -21.33
C PRO A 65 10.57 8.37 -20.05
N PRO A 66 11.31 8.40 -18.93
CA PRO A 66 10.79 8.92 -17.67
C PRO A 66 10.26 10.35 -17.80
N LEU A 67 9.06 10.57 -17.28
CA LEU A 67 8.51 11.92 -17.14
C LEU A 67 9.29 12.66 -16.05
N THR A 68 9.81 13.83 -16.39
CA THR A 68 10.67 14.61 -15.49
C THR A 68 9.86 15.52 -14.58
N SER A 69 10.31 15.81 -13.36
CA SER A 69 9.73 16.87 -12.51
C SER A 69 9.99 18.25 -13.10
N MET A 70 9.13 19.21 -12.76
CA MET A 70 9.31 20.64 -13.05
C MET A 70 10.52 21.23 -12.31
N VAL A 71 10.95 20.62 -11.21
CA VAL A 71 12.16 21.03 -10.46
C VAL A 71 13.38 20.40 -11.11
N GLN A 72 14.20 21.20 -11.79
CA GLN A 72 15.44 20.74 -12.41
C GLN A 72 16.54 20.42 -11.38
N GLN A 73 17.28 19.36 -11.64
CA GLN A 73 18.46 18.97 -10.87
C GLN A 73 19.66 19.86 -11.26
N ARG A 74 20.21 20.61 -10.31
CA ARG A 74 21.46 21.36 -10.48
C ARG A 74 22.67 20.41 -10.35
N THR A 75 22.82 19.45 -11.24
CA THR A 75 24.12 18.77 -11.41
C THR A 75 24.38 18.54 -12.89
N GLY A 76 25.04 19.53 -13.52
CA GLY A 76 25.97 19.29 -14.61
C GLY A 76 27.16 18.45 -14.12
N HIS A 77 26.91 17.24 -13.63
CA HIS A 77 27.89 16.20 -13.85
C HIS A 77 27.70 15.78 -15.30
N PRO A 78 28.72 15.90 -16.16
CA PRO A 78 28.60 15.38 -17.51
C PRO A 78 28.11 13.94 -17.37
N LYS A 79 27.14 13.54 -18.19
CA LYS A 79 26.89 12.13 -18.46
C LYS A 79 28.27 11.53 -18.71
N LYS A 80 28.87 10.87 -17.70
CA LYS A 80 30.01 10.00 -17.94
C LYS A 80 29.42 8.98 -18.88
N SER A 81 29.82 9.10 -20.14
CA SER A 81 29.52 8.14 -21.19
C SER A 81 29.55 6.77 -20.58
N ALA A 82 28.53 5.97 -20.89
CA ALA A 82 28.47 4.55 -20.60
C ALA A 82 29.85 3.90 -20.81
N ALA A 83 30.65 3.84 -19.75
CA ALA A 83 31.85 3.07 -19.72
C ALA A 83 31.36 1.65 -19.43
N LYS A 84 31.38 0.82 -20.47
CA LYS A 84 31.30 -0.64 -20.39
C LYS A 84 31.98 -1.11 -19.11
N GLY A 85 31.21 -1.69 -18.20
CA GLY A 85 31.73 -2.24 -16.95
C GLY A 85 30.60 -2.71 -16.04
N THR A 86 30.50 -4.02 -15.91
CA THR A 86 29.52 -4.86 -15.19
C THR A 86 29.46 -4.66 -13.66
N ASN A 87 29.54 -3.43 -13.16
CA ASN A 87 29.35 -3.16 -11.74
C ASN A 87 27.92 -2.68 -11.47
N ALA A 88 27.09 -3.59 -10.97
CA ALA A 88 25.75 -3.30 -10.47
C ALA A 88 25.77 -2.05 -9.58
N GLN A 89 25.11 -0.96 -10.02
CA GLN A 89 25.03 0.30 -9.31
C GLN A 89 24.51 0.07 -7.88
N LYS A 90 25.35 0.30 -6.88
CA LYS A 90 25.01 0.13 -5.46
C LYS A 90 23.76 0.96 -5.11
N PRO A 91 22.78 0.39 -4.38
CA PRO A 91 21.59 1.13 -3.95
C PRO A 91 21.99 2.35 -3.10
N TYR A 92 21.35 3.50 -3.33
CA TYR A 92 21.52 4.68 -2.47
C TYR A 92 21.07 4.35 -1.03
N VAL A 93 21.99 4.44 -0.07
CA VAL A 93 21.70 4.27 1.37
C VAL A 93 21.72 5.65 2.03
N PRO A 94 20.58 6.18 2.50
CA PRO A 94 20.57 7.46 3.21
C PRO A 94 21.32 7.34 4.55
N PRO A 95 22.05 8.38 5.00
CA PRO A 95 22.63 8.42 6.34
C PRO A 95 21.56 8.19 7.43
N VAL A 96 21.94 7.59 8.57
CA VAL A 96 21.02 7.24 9.67
C VAL A 96 20.18 8.44 10.12
N ARG A 97 20.78 9.62 10.28
CA ARG A 97 20.07 10.86 10.66
C ARG A 97 18.97 11.22 9.66
N LYS A 98 19.25 11.08 8.36
CA LYS A 98 18.27 11.33 7.29
C LYS A 98 17.18 10.27 7.29
N ALA A 99 17.54 8.99 7.46
CA ALA A 99 16.56 7.90 7.60
C ALA A 99 15.64 8.11 8.80
N MET A 100 16.15 8.61 9.93
CA MET A 100 15.36 8.98 11.10
C MET A 100 14.41 10.15 10.82
N GLN A 101 14.90 11.21 10.19
CA GLN A 101 14.06 12.35 9.82
C GLN A 101 12.94 11.94 8.84
N GLN A 102 13.26 11.09 7.87
CA GLN A 102 12.32 10.56 6.88
C GLN A 102 11.30 9.59 7.47
N SER A 103 11.68 8.84 8.50
CA SER A 103 10.72 8.01 9.25
C SER A 103 9.74 8.85 10.08
N LYS A 104 10.12 10.09 10.41
CA LYS A 104 9.33 11.00 11.24
C LYS A 104 8.51 11.99 10.45
N THR A 105 8.69 12.14 9.14
CA THR A 105 7.93 13.04 8.26
C THR A 105 8.28 12.71 6.81
N SER A 106 7.29 12.67 5.92
CA SER A 106 7.54 12.59 4.47
C SER A 106 8.42 13.77 4.01
N ASP A 107 9.29 13.56 3.03
CA ASP A 107 10.08 14.65 2.44
C ASP A 107 9.20 15.66 1.67
N PHE A 108 7.93 15.32 1.39
CA PHE A 108 6.94 16.26 0.83
C PHE A 108 6.45 17.24 1.88
N SER A 109 6.27 16.77 3.12
CA SER A 109 5.91 17.59 4.27
C SER A 109 7.13 18.34 4.83
N ALA A 110 8.31 17.71 4.75
CA ALA A 110 9.56 18.33 5.14
C ALA A 110 10.01 19.39 4.12
N ASP A 111 10.73 20.40 4.59
CA ASP A 111 11.35 21.42 3.73
C ASP A 111 12.45 20.86 2.82
N ASP A 112 12.69 19.54 2.65
CA ASP A 112 13.82 19.01 1.86
C ASP A 112 13.64 19.22 0.34
N TRP A 113 12.45 18.91 -0.21
CA TRP A 113 12.10 19.24 -1.61
C TRP A 113 12.08 20.76 -1.84
N ILE A 114 11.77 21.52 -0.79
CA ILE A 114 11.71 22.99 -0.78
C ILE A 114 13.09 23.64 -0.58
N SER A 115 14.00 23.07 0.21
CA SER A 115 15.28 23.69 0.62
C SER A 115 16.38 23.40 -0.37
N THR A 116 16.39 22.19 -0.96
CA THR A 116 17.26 21.89 -2.10
C THR A 116 16.91 22.70 -3.35
N SER A 117 15.72 23.30 -3.41
CA SER A 117 15.29 24.19 -4.49
C SER A 117 15.36 25.68 -4.12
N GLU A 118 15.08 26.08 -2.87
CA GLU A 118 15.14 27.49 -2.44
C GLU A 118 16.56 28.02 -2.18
N THR A 119 17.59 27.17 -2.08
CA THR A 119 18.96 27.60 -1.73
C THR A 119 19.74 28.26 -2.87
N ASP A 120 19.20 28.38 -4.08
CA ASP A 120 19.71 29.24 -5.17
C ASP A 120 18.67 29.33 -6.30
N ASP A 121 18.11 30.52 -6.60
CA ASP A 121 17.36 30.95 -7.81
C ASP A 121 16.48 29.90 -8.56
N ALA A 122 15.99 28.83 -7.91
CA ALA A 122 15.18 27.80 -8.55
C ALA A 122 13.70 28.16 -8.49
N GLY A 123 13.32 29.01 -9.43
CA GLY A 123 11.95 29.10 -9.84
C GLY A 123 11.40 27.80 -10.42
N VAL A 124 10.27 27.28 -9.92
CA VAL A 124 9.59 26.13 -10.54
C VAL A 124 8.90 26.57 -11.84
N VAL A 125 8.42 27.82 -11.92
CA VAL A 125 7.52 28.25 -13.00
C VAL A 125 7.42 29.78 -13.16
N ARG A 126 7.85 30.36 -14.29
CA ARG A 126 7.05 31.35 -15.07
C ARG A 126 7.71 31.75 -16.40
N ALA A 127 7.05 31.43 -17.51
CA ALA A 127 7.18 32.15 -18.77
C ALA A 127 5.76 32.44 -19.29
N ALA A 128 5.27 33.68 -19.08
CA ALA A 128 4.18 34.31 -19.87
C ALA A 128 3.73 35.71 -19.36
N LYS A 129 3.89 36.10 -18.08
CA LYS A 129 3.27 37.36 -17.54
C LYS A 129 4.08 38.15 -16.49
N GLY A 130 5.41 38.25 -16.59
CA GLY A 130 6.22 39.25 -15.85
C GLY A 130 6.17 39.26 -14.31
N ARG A 131 5.72 38.17 -13.66
CA ARG A 131 5.99 37.96 -12.21
C ARG A 131 6.99 36.81 -12.11
N GLY A 132 7.85 36.82 -11.10
CA GLY A 132 8.88 35.80 -10.87
C GLY A 132 8.30 34.39 -10.64
N PRO A 133 9.17 33.38 -10.47
CA PRO A 133 8.75 32.00 -10.58
C PRO A 133 8.03 31.45 -9.33
N LEU A 134 7.03 30.56 -9.50
CA LEU A 134 6.40 29.86 -8.37
C LEU A 134 7.43 29.00 -7.67
N THR A 135 7.56 29.13 -6.36
CA THR A 135 8.38 28.25 -5.53
C THR A 135 7.63 26.93 -5.25
N PRO A 136 8.32 25.83 -4.88
CA PRO A 136 7.63 24.60 -4.48
C PRO A 136 6.64 24.82 -3.32
N ARG A 137 6.90 25.79 -2.44
CA ARG A 137 5.97 26.21 -1.38
C ARG A 137 4.68 26.79 -1.95
N GLU A 138 4.78 27.67 -2.94
CA GLU A 138 3.60 28.26 -3.58
C GLU A 138 2.81 27.22 -4.38
N LEU A 139 3.51 26.30 -5.07
CA LEU A 139 2.87 25.18 -5.75
C LEU A 139 2.12 24.28 -4.76
N LYS A 140 2.77 23.88 -3.67
CA LYS A 140 2.16 23.07 -2.60
C LYS A 140 0.95 23.75 -1.96
N ARG A 141 0.99 25.07 -1.81
CA ARG A 141 -0.10 25.86 -1.21
C ARG A 141 -1.32 25.99 -2.13
N ASN A 142 -1.10 26.23 -3.41
CA ASN A 142 -2.17 26.56 -4.36
C ASN A 142 -2.68 25.34 -5.14
N HIS A 143 -1.81 24.35 -5.36
CA HIS A 143 -2.05 23.15 -6.16
C HIS A 143 -1.42 21.91 -5.52
N PRO A 144 -1.92 21.46 -4.36
CA PRO A 144 -1.30 20.38 -3.58
C PRO A 144 -1.24 19.05 -4.35
N ASP A 145 -2.22 18.76 -5.22
CA ASP A 145 -2.27 17.58 -6.10
C ASP A 145 -1.15 17.59 -7.15
N ILE A 146 -0.95 18.74 -7.80
CA ILE A 146 0.11 18.94 -8.79
C ILE A 146 1.47 18.89 -8.10
N ALA A 147 1.62 19.55 -6.95
CA ALA A 147 2.84 19.52 -6.14
C ALA A 147 3.22 18.10 -5.73
N PHE A 148 2.24 17.29 -5.32
CA PHE A 148 2.49 15.90 -4.92
C PHE A 148 2.92 15.03 -6.10
N SER A 149 2.27 15.20 -7.27
CA SER A 149 2.69 14.54 -8.52
C SER A 149 4.14 14.88 -8.86
N ASP A 150 4.46 16.17 -8.83
CA ASP A 150 5.79 16.68 -9.16
C ASP A 150 6.87 16.17 -8.20
N TYR A 151 6.54 16.14 -6.91
CA TYR A 151 7.38 15.58 -5.86
C TYR A 151 7.71 14.10 -6.09
N LEU A 152 6.72 13.27 -6.46
CA LEU A 152 6.95 11.85 -6.72
C LEU A 152 7.84 11.63 -7.96
N LEU A 153 7.66 12.45 -9.01
CA LEU A 153 8.54 12.44 -10.17
C LEU A 153 9.97 12.86 -9.80
N PHE A 154 10.13 13.91 -9.00
CA PHE A 154 11.42 14.38 -8.49
C PHE A 154 12.16 13.28 -7.71
N LYS A 155 11.44 12.54 -6.85
CA LYS A 155 12.01 11.41 -6.11
C LYS A 155 12.42 10.26 -7.02
N SER A 156 11.59 9.94 -8.00
CA SER A 156 11.87 8.89 -8.99
C SER A 156 13.14 9.21 -9.78
N GLN A 157 13.22 10.43 -10.34
CA GLN A 157 14.39 10.89 -11.11
C GLN A 157 15.69 10.82 -10.32
N ARG A 158 15.68 11.29 -9.06
CA ARG A 158 16.87 11.24 -8.19
C ARG A 158 17.36 9.82 -7.92
N ALA A 159 16.48 8.83 -8.02
CA ALA A 159 16.82 7.43 -7.83
C ALA A 159 17.35 6.74 -9.09
N GLU A 160 17.33 7.44 -10.25
CA GLU A 160 17.62 6.91 -11.60
C GLU A 160 16.72 5.70 -11.90
N PRO A 161 15.46 5.93 -12.34
CA PRO A 161 14.51 4.85 -12.57
C PRO A 161 14.94 3.98 -13.74
N ASP A 162 14.59 2.70 -13.69
CA ASP A 162 14.93 1.74 -14.75
C ASP A 162 14.29 2.17 -16.08
N HIS A 163 15.03 2.00 -17.18
CA HIS A 163 14.47 2.20 -18.52
C HIS A 163 13.45 1.09 -18.81
N GLU A 164 12.27 1.50 -19.23
CA GLU A 164 11.14 0.61 -19.45
C GLU A 164 10.65 0.71 -20.89
N ALA A 165 10.20 -0.41 -21.43
CA ALA A 165 9.39 -0.47 -22.64
C ALA A 165 8.14 -1.27 -22.29
N TYR A 166 7.00 -0.89 -22.88
CA TYR A 166 5.74 -1.57 -22.61
C TYR A 166 5.01 -1.88 -23.91
N GLU A 167 4.32 -3.01 -23.93
CA GLU A 167 3.51 -3.45 -25.06
C GLU A 167 2.10 -2.84 -24.95
N ALA A 168 1.72 -2.01 -25.91
CA ALA A 168 0.42 -1.36 -26.00
C ALA A 168 -0.46 -2.09 -27.02
N THR A 169 -1.60 -2.64 -26.57
CA THR A 169 -2.58 -3.25 -27.46
C THR A 169 -3.45 -2.19 -28.13
N ARG A 170 -3.74 -2.38 -29.43
CA ARG A 170 -4.71 -1.59 -30.19
C ARG A 170 -5.67 -2.50 -30.94
N VAL A 171 -6.97 -2.19 -30.87
CA VAL A 171 -8.03 -2.80 -31.67
C VAL A 171 -8.53 -1.78 -32.68
N ARG A 172 -8.43 -2.10 -33.98
CA ARG A 172 -8.92 -1.22 -35.06
C ARG A 172 -10.34 -1.59 -35.44
N MET A 173 -11.19 -0.58 -35.55
CA MET A 173 -12.61 -0.72 -35.81
C MET A 173 -13.08 0.32 -36.84
N THR A 174 -14.13 -0.01 -37.58
CA THR A 174 -14.87 0.94 -38.42
C THR A 174 -16.30 1.05 -37.92
N ARG A 175 -16.83 2.27 -37.92
CA ARG A 175 -18.24 2.54 -37.61
C ARG A 175 -18.91 3.06 -38.86
N ASP A 176 -19.94 2.36 -39.32
CA ASP A 176 -20.79 2.77 -40.44
C ASP A 176 -22.13 3.24 -39.86
N ALA A 177 -22.51 4.49 -40.11
CA ALA A 177 -23.79 5.05 -39.69
C ALA A 177 -24.73 5.26 -40.88
N THR A 178 -25.95 4.76 -40.79
CA THR A 178 -27.02 5.09 -41.75
C THR A 178 -27.80 6.29 -41.22
N GLY A 179 -27.57 7.46 -41.83
CA GLY A 179 -28.43 8.63 -41.59
C GLY A 179 -29.83 8.34 -42.15
N ALA A 180 -30.88 8.84 -41.48
CA ALA A 180 -32.26 8.64 -41.91
C ALA A 180 -32.54 9.16 -43.34
N ASP A 181 -31.78 10.14 -43.85
CA ASP A 181 -31.91 10.70 -45.21
C ASP A 181 -30.57 11.18 -45.81
N GLY A 182 -29.43 10.53 -45.52
CA GLY A 182 -28.11 11.00 -46.00
C GLY A 182 -27.05 9.92 -46.22
N PRO A 183 -25.95 10.22 -46.94
CA PRO A 183 -24.91 9.24 -47.25
C PRO A 183 -24.27 8.68 -45.98
N SER A 184 -23.89 7.39 -46.04
CA SER A 184 -23.25 6.67 -44.95
C SER A 184 -21.95 7.36 -44.52
N ALA A 185 -21.90 7.88 -43.30
CA ALA A 185 -20.69 8.45 -42.73
C ALA A 185 -19.88 7.33 -42.09
N GLN A 186 -18.76 6.96 -42.73
CA GLN A 186 -17.81 5.99 -42.19
C GLN A 186 -16.78 6.68 -41.30
N GLN A 187 -16.60 6.16 -40.08
CA GLN A 187 -15.59 6.63 -39.13
C GLN A 187 -14.60 5.51 -38.81
N GLN A 188 -13.33 5.86 -38.65
CA GLN A 188 -12.29 4.94 -38.19
C GLN A 188 -12.07 5.12 -36.70
N ILE A 189 -12.05 4.01 -35.95
CA ILE A 189 -11.99 4.02 -34.50
C ILE A 189 -10.89 3.06 -34.06
N ASP A 190 -9.88 3.60 -33.37
CA ASP A 190 -8.80 2.80 -32.82
C ASP A 190 -8.90 2.79 -31.30
N VAL A 191 -9.13 1.60 -30.72
CA VAL A 191 -9.18 1.41 -29.27
C VAL A 191 -7.79 1.02 -28.77
N HIS A 192 -7.11 1.95 -28.11
CA HIS A 192 -5.79 1.78 -27.50
C HIS A 192 -5.91 1.41 -26.03
N GLU A 193 -5.04 0.56 -25.51
CA GLU A 193 -4.99 0.24 -24.08
C GLU A 193 -3.85 0.97 -23.35
N MET A 194 -4.18 1.64 -22.24
CA MET A 194 -3.19 2.03 -21.23
C MET A 194 -3.09 0.95 -20.15
N TYR A 195 -2.26 -0.06 -20.40
CA TYR A 195 -2.00 -1.14 -19.46
C TYR A 195 -1.07 -0.67 -18.33
N TRP A 196 -1.47 -0.87 -17.07
CA TRP A 196 -0.67 -0.48 -15.90
C TRP A 196 -0.67 -1.51 -14.75
N ALA A 197 -1.45 -2.58 -14.84
CA ALA A 197 -1.65 -3.52 -13.74
C ALA A 197 -0.36 -4.24 -13.29
N ASP A 198 0.58 -4.47 -14.20
CA ASP A 198 1.92 -5.02 -13.90
C ASP A 198 2.74 -4.13 -12.95
N LEU A 199 2.43 -2.84 -12.87
CA LEU A 199 3.11 -1.88 -12.00
C LEU A 199 2.56 -1.87 -10.57
N SER A 200 1.37 -2.43 -10.33
CA SER A 200 0.70 -2.45 -9.02
C SER A 200 0.44 -3.85 -8.46
N ARG A 201 0.56 -4.92 -9.28
CA ARG A 201 0.29 -6.31 -8.87
C ARG A 201 1.13 -6.85 -7.73
N LEU A 202 0.47 -7.67 -6.90
CA LEU A 202 1.14 -8.61 -6.00
C LEU A 202 1.90 -9.68 -6.82
N PRO A 203 3.19 -9.87 -6.57
CA PRO A 203 4.04 -10.82 -7.30
C PRO A 203 3.75 -12.28 -6.91
N GLY A 204 3.96 -13.23 -7.82
CA GLY A 204 3.56 -14.63 -7.66
C GLY A 204 4.29 -15.46 -6.59
N SER A 205 5.32 -14.93 -5.91
CA SER A 205 6.04 -15.66 -4.86
C SER A 205 5.41 -15.43 -3.48
N VAL A 206 5.10 -16.51 -2.75
CA VAL A 206 4.50 -16.48 -1.39
C VAL A 206 5.23 -15.52 -0.43
N ALA A 207 6.57 -15.56 -0.40
CA ALA A 207 7.36 -14.68 0.48
C ALA A 207 7.15 -13.19 0.19
N ARG A 208 6.92 -12.83 -1.07
CA ARG A 208 6.70 -11.44 -1.48
C ARG A 208 5.25 -11.00 -1.27
N ILE A 209 4.28 -11.92 -1.33
CA ILE A 209 2.89 -11.69 -0.89
C ILE A 209 2.86 -11.33 0.60
N VAL A 210 3.54 -12.10 1.45
CA VAL A 210 3.64 -11.81 2.90
C VAL A 210 4.30 -10.45 3.14
N ALA A 211 5.40 -10.14 2.44
CA ALA A 211 6.07 -8.85 2.55
C ALA A 211 5.18 -7.66 2.13
N GLU A 212 4.42 -7.79 1.04
CA GLU A 212 3.46 -6.76 0.61
C GLU A 212 2.31 -6.62 1.62
N LEU A 213 1.78 -7.71 2.18
CA LEU A 213 0.73 -7.64 3.20
C LEU A 213 1.18 -6.87 4.44
N PHE A 214 2.34 -7.22 5.00
CA PHE A 214 2.91 -6.46 6.12
C PHE A 214 3.14 -5.01 5.74
N THR A 215 3.55 -4.75 4.51
CA THR A 215 3.71 -3.37 4.01
C THR A 215 2.40 -2.61 4.02
N ILE A 216 1.30 -3.18 3.52
CA ILE A 216 -0.03 -2.55 3.55
C ILE A 216 -0.42 -2.21 4.97
N VAL A 217 -0.22 -3.14 5.91
CA VAL A 217 -0.55 -2.94 7.32
C VAL A 217 0.14 -1.68 7.83
N PHE A 218 1.47 -1.56 7.69
CA PHE A 218 2.19 -0.38 8.15
C PHE A 218 1.87 0.88 7.33
N ARG A 219 1.66 0.76 6.02
CA ARG A 219 1.35 1.87 5.12
C ARG A 219 -0.01 2.49 5.39
N LEU A 220 -0.99 1.72 5.84
CA LEU A 220 -2.31 2.25 6.16
C LEU A 220 -2.25 3.24 7.34
N SER A 221 -1.42 2.97 8.35
CA SER A 221 -1.13 3.91 9.43
C SER A 221 -0.44 5.18 8.89
N GLN A 222 0.54 5.00 7.99
CA GLN A 222 1.24 6.12 7.35
C GLN A 222 0.31 6.99 6.49
N LEU A 223 -0.62 6.39 5.73
CA LEU A 223 -1.61 7.13 4.94
C LEU A 223 -2.56 7.95 5.84
N GLY A 224 -3.02 7.35 6.94
CA GLY A 224 -3.84 8.06 7.93
C GLY A 224 -3.09 9.24 8.55
N ARG A 225 -1.81 9.05 8.84
CA ARG A 225 -0.92 10.10 9.32
C ARG A 225 -0.70 11.20 8.27
N ASP A 226 -0.47 10.85 7.01
CA ASP A 226 -0.28 11.79 5.90
C ASP A 226 -1.51 12.71 5.69
N ALA A 227 -2.72 12.21 5.98
CA ALA A 227 -3.93 13.01 5.98
C ALA A 227 -3.95 14.04 7.13
N VAL A 228 -3.56 13.62 8.35
CA VAL A 228 -3.47 14.50 9.52
C VAL A 228 -2.36 15.55 9.36
N ASP A 229 -1.19 15.17 8.84
CA ASP A 229 -0.06 16.07 8.60
C ASP A 229 -0.44 17.16 7.59
N ARG A 230 -1.17 16.81 6.51
CA ARG A 230 -1.67 17.79 5.52
C ARG A 230 -2.72 18.73 6.11
N ALA A 231 -3.63 18.22 6.94
CA ALA A 231 -4.61 19.07 7.62
C ALA A 231 -3.94 20.03 8.62
N ALA A 232 -2.90 19.58 9.33
CA ALA A 232 -2.10 20.40 10.22
C ALA A 232 -1.33 21.50 9.45
N GLU A 233 -0.77 21.19 8.28
CA GLU A 233 -0.16 22.18 7.39
C GLU A 233 -1.18 23.22 6.89
N ALA A 234 -2.36 22.77 6.45
CA ALA A 234 -3.45 23.65 6.00
C ALA A 234 -3.93 24.58 7.12
N ALA A 235 -3.99 24.08 8.36
CA ALA A 235 -4.29 24.87 9.56
C ALA A 235 -3.16 25.84 9.95
N GLY A 236 -2.02 25.84 9.25
CA GLY A 236 -0.96 26.82 9.41
C GLY A 236 -0.01 26.56 10.59
N VAL A 237 0.24 25.30 10.96
CA VAL A 237 1.22 24.93 12.02
C VAL A 237 2.60 25.58 11.82
N ASN A 238 3.02 25.71 10.56
CA ASN A 238 4.30 26.29 10.18
C ASN A 238 4.25 27.80 9.88
N ARG A 239 3.08 28.44 9.96
CA ARG A 239 2.94 29.89 9.73
C ARG A 239 3.40 30.68 10.95
N LYS A 240 4.00 31.85 10.69
CA LYS A 240 4.38 32.84 11.72
C LYS A 240 3.69 34.18 11.41
N PRO A 241 2.89 34.75 12.34
CA PRO A 241 2.47 34.16 13.62
C PRO A 241 1.53 32.95 13.42
N ARG A 242 1.54 32.02 14.39
CA ARG A 242 0.70 30.81 14.31
C ARG A 242 -0.78 31.18 14.50
N PRO A 243 -1.69 30.74 13.61
CA PRO A 243 -3.11 31.02 13.77
C PRO A 243 -3.71 30.27 14.99
N PRO A 244 -4.86 30.73 15.51
CA PRO A 244 -5.59 30.02 16.56
C PRO A 244 -5.92 28.59 16.13
N GLY A 245 -5.68 27.61 17.00
CA GLY A 245 -5.90 26.19 16.69
C GLY A 245 -4.68 25.45 16.10
N ALA A 246 -3.69 26.15 15.54
CA ALA A 246 -2.46 25.53 15.02
C ALA A 246 -1.70 24.72 16.08
N LYS A 247 -1.67 25.18 17.34
CA LYS A 247 -1.04 24.41 18.44
C LYS A 247 -1.73 23.06 18.67
N ARG A 248 -3.04 22.98 18.52
CA ARG A 248 -3.83 21.75 18.73
C ARG A 248 -3.59 20.76 17.59
N TRP A 249 -3.56 21.26 16.35
CA TRP A 249 -3.15 20.49 15.18
C TRP A 249 -1.72 19.98 15.29
N ALA A 250 -0.77 20.82 15.71
CA ALA A 250 0.62 20.40 15.93
C ALA A 250 0.72 19.28 16.97
N CYS A 251 -0.06 19.38 18.06
CA CYS A 251 -0.14 18.34 19.08
C CYS A 251 -0.68 17.02 18.50
N LEU A 252 -1.82 17.06 17.81
CA LEU A 252 -2.43 15.88 17.19
C LEU A 252 -1.48 15.22 16.17
N ALA A 253 -0.90 15.99 15.25
CA ALA A 253 0.03 15.49 14.25
C ALA A 253 1.30 14.89 14.87
N SER A 254 1.83 15.51 15.93
CA SER A 254 2.99 14.99 16.66
C SER A 254 2.69 13.66 17.35
N LEU A 255 1.51 13.54 17.98
CA LEU A 255 1.07 12.32 18.64
C LEU A 255 0.80 11.20 17.63
N GLN A 256 0.13 11.50 16.52
CA GLN A 256 -0.08 10.56 15.41
C GLN A 256 1.27 10.06 14.86
N THR A 257 2.20 10.97 14.61
CA THR A 257 3.57 10.66 14.16
C THR A 257 4.31 9.77 15.16
N ALA A 258 4.23 10.07 16.45
CA ALA A 258 4.89 9.28 17.49
C ALA A 258 4.33 7.86 17.58
N LEU A 259 2.99 7.71 17.53
CA LEU A 259 2.31 6.42 17.56
C LEU A 259 2.64 5.57 16.32
N ASP A 260 2.51 6.15 15.11
CA ASP A 260 2.86 5.51 13.85
C ASP A 260 4.33 5.06 13.83
N TRP A 261 5.25 5.94 14.25
CA TRP A 261 6.66 5.63 14.30
C TRP A 261 7.00 4.52 15.30
N ALA A 262 6.45 4.59 16.51
CA ALA A 262 6.66 3.59 17.55
C ALA A 262 6.05 2.24 17.15
N PHE A 263 4.94 2.25 16.44
CA PHE A 263 4.33 1.05 15.89
C PHE A 263 5.21 0.40 14.80
N ALA A 264 5.59 1.14 13.76
CA ALA A 264 6.32 0.59 12.62
C ALA A 264 7.79 0.26 12.93
N ASN A 265 8.45 1.00 13.83
CA ASN A 265 9.89 0.85 14.07
C ASN A 265 10.25 0.15 15.39
N LEU A 266 9.35 0.13 16.38
CA LEU A 266 9.62 -0.50 17.68
C LEU A 266 8.77 -1.75 17.87
N LEU A 267 7.44 -1.66 17.81
CA LEU A 267 6.58 -2.83 18.02
C LEU A 267 6.83 -3.93 16.99
N ALA A 268 6.85 -3.58 15.70
CA ALA A 268 7.14 -4.56 14.64
C ALA A 268 8.49 -5.27 14.83
N ASN A 269 9.52 -4.52 15.25
CA ASN A 269 10.83 -5.07 15.52
C ASN A 269 10.86 -5.96 16.77
N LEU A 270 10.13 -5.62 17.84
CA LEU A 270 9.98 -6.49 19.01
C LEU A 270 9.38 -7.84 18.64
N PHE A 271 8.34 -7.87 17.80
CA PHE A 271 7.75 -9.11 17.32
C PHE A 271 8.68 -9.89 16.37
N LEU A 272 9.45 -9.21 15.52
CA LEU A 272 10.48 -9.87 14.70
C LEU A 272 11.54 -10.56 15.57
N GLN A 273 12.00 -9.89 16.65
CA GLN A 273 12.95 -10.52 17.58
C GLN A 273 12.31 -11.65 18.37
N LEU A 274 11.04 -11.53 18.76
CA LEU A 274 10.32 -12.59 19.45
C LEU A 274 10.19 -13.84 18.56
N LEU A 275 9.91 -13.65 17.27
CA LEU A 275 9.95 -14.70 16.26
C LEU A 275 11.35 -15.34 16.17
N MET A 276 12.40 -14.53 16.06
CA MET A 276 13.78 -15.02 16.00
C MET A 276 14.12 -15.90 17.21
N VAL A 277 13.82 -15.43 18.42
CA VAL A 277 14.10 -16.17 19.66
C VAL A 277 13.22 -17.42 19.80
N GLY A 278 11.96 -17.36 19.36
CA GLY A 278 11.10 -18.54 19.25
C GLY A 278 11.72 -19.63 18.36
N LEU A 279 12.30 -19.25 17.21
CA LEU A 279 13.01 -20.18 16.33
C LEU A 279 14.34 -20.69 16.91
N VAL A 280 14.98 -19.93 17.80
CA VAL A 280 16.13 -20.44 18.58
C VAL A 280 15.66 -21.56 19.52
N ILE A 281 14.58 -21.34 20.27
CA ILE A 281 14.00 -22.33 21.20
C ILE A 281 13.56 -23.58 20.43
N ALA A 282 12.77 -23.41 19.37
CA ALA A 282 12.27 -24.52 18.57
C ALA A 282 13.41 -25.30 17.89
N GLY A 283 14.33 -24.61 17.22
CA GLY A 283 15.41 -25.24 16.46
C GLY A 283 16.41 -25.98 17.35
N LEU A 284 16.93 -25.33 18.39
CA LEU A 284 17.91 -25.93 19.28
C LEU A 284 17.28 -26.96 20.22
N GLY A 285 16.03 -26.74 20.65
CA GLY A 285 15.28 -27.67 21.47
C GLY A 285 14.96 -29.01 20.78
N CYS A 286 14.67 -28.99 19.48
CA CYS A 286 14.52 -30.23 18.71
C CYS A 286 15.80 -31.06 18.66
N LEU A 287 16.98 -30.45 18.84
CA LEU A 287 18.27 -31.14 18.89
C LEU A 287 18.62 -31.68 20.29
N VAL A 288 17.82 -31.36 21.32
CA VAL A 288 18.02 -31.75 22.73
C VAL A 288 17.41 -33.13 23.08
N GLN A 289 16.71 -33.78 22.13
CA GLN A 289 15.98 -35.03 22.39
C GLN A 289 16.86 -36.14 22.99
N PRO A 290 16.35 -36.94 23.95
CA PRO A 290 17.13 -37.94 24.66
C PRO A 290 17.67 -39.01 23.72
N GLU A 291 18.98 -39.27 23.81
CA GLU A 291 19.66 -40.32 23.05
C GLU A 291 19.15 -41.69 23.49
N LEU A 292 18.51 -42.40 22.56
CA LEU A 292 17.99 -43.75 22.81
C LEU A 292 19.10 -44.83 22.87
N GLN A 293 20.34 -44.51 22.47
CA GLN A 293 21.44 -45.48 22.36
C GLN A 293 22.81 -44.86 22.65
N PRO A 294 23.61 -45.42 23.60
CA PRO A 294 24.89 -44.86 24.05
C PRO A 294 26.06 -44.97 23.05
N GLN A 295 25.83 -45.46 21.82
CA GLN A 295 26.89 -45.69 20.81
C GLN A 295 26.78 -44.79 19.57
N VAL A 296 25.78 -43.91 19.47
CA VAL A 296 25.56 -43.01 18.32
C VAL A 296 26.04 -41.60 18.68
N LEU A 297 26.78 -40.95 17.78
CA LEU A 297 27.19 -39.55 17.92
C LEU A 297 25.96 -38.65 18.15
N SER A 298 26.02 -37.78 19.14
CA SER A 298 24.95 -36.80 19.38
C SER A 298 24.70 -35.95 18.13
N HIS A 299 23.44 -35.58 17.89
CA HIS A 299 23.08 -34.72 16.76
C HIS A 299 23.87 -33.40 16.78
N ALA A 300 24.14 -32.86 17.97
CA ALA A 300 24.95 -31.66 18.17
C ALA A 300 26.42 -31.87 17.76
N GLU A 301 27.01 -33.02 18.11
CA GLU A 301 28.38 -33.37 17.77
C GLU A 301 28.53 -33.64 16.26
N LEU A 302 27.57 -34.34 15.65
CA LEU A 302 27.51 -34.51 14.20
C LEU A 302 27.47 -33.16 13.50
N LEU A 303 26.58 -32.26 13.93
CA LEU A 303 26.40 -30.96 13.32
C LEU A 303 27.64 -30.06 13.52
N ARG A 304 28.29 -30.13 14.68
CA ARG A 304 29.57 -29.46 14.93
C ARG A 304 30.63 -29.87 13.92
N ARG A 305 30.77 -31.17 13.67
CA ARG A 305 31.72 -31.71 12.67
C ARG A 305 31.41 -31.23 11.26
N VAL A 306 30.13 -31.26 10.89
CA VAL A 306 29.67 -30.73 9.58
C VAL A 306 29.97 -29.25 9.46
N LEU A 307 29.70 -28.44 10.49
CA LEU A 307 29.95 -26.99 10.48
C LEU A 307 31.45 -26.66 10.47
N ALA A 308 32.26 -27.38 11.24
CA ALA A 308 33.71 -27.19 11.32
C ALA A 308 34.42 -27.44 9.97
N VAL A 309 33.86 -28.30 9.11
CA VAL A 309 34.38 -28.52 7.75
C VAL A 309 33.67 -27.63 6.72
N GLY A 310 32.34 -27.57 6.77
CA GLY A 310 31.52 -26.89 5.76
C GLY A 310 31.71 -25.38 5.74
N VAL A 311 31.80 -24.72 6.90
CA VAL A 311 31.95 -23.24 6.97
C VAL A 311 33.27 -22.78 6.35
N PRO A 312 34.43 -23.35 6.70
CA PRO A 312 35.69 -23.01 6.03
C PRO A 312 35.70 -23.30 4.53
N VAL A 313 35.14 -24.43 4.09
CA VAL A 313 35.10 -24.83 2.67
C VAL A 313 34.26 -23.84 1.86
N VAL A 314 33.06 -23.49 2.34
CA VAL A 314 32.19 -22.51 1.66
C VAL A 314 32.83 -21.13 1.68
N GLY A 315 33.47 -20.72 2.78
CA GLY A 315 34.19 -19.45 2.87
C GLY A 315 35.35 -19.37 1.87
N LEU A 316 36.14 -20.43 1.74
CA LEU A 316 37.21 -20.55 0.76
C LEU A 316 36.68 -20.51 -0.68
N TRP A 317 35.58 -21.23 -0.94
CA TRP A 317 34.91 -21.23 -2.24
C TRP A 317 34.38 -19.85 -2.63
N TRP A 318 33.66 -19.18 -1.72
CA TRP A 318 33.14 -17.82 -1.91
C TRP A 318 34.26 -16.81 -2.18
N TYR A 319 35.32 -16.83 -1.37
CA TYR A 319 36.49 -15.98 -1.56
C TYR A 319 37.21 -16.22 -2.89
N SER A 320 37.23 -17.48 -3.36
CA SER A 320 37.80 -17.84 -4.66
C SER A 320 36.91 -17.43 -5.84
N TYR A 321 35.61 -17.21 -5.61
CA TYR A 321 34.63 -16.83 -6.61
C TYR A 321 34.49 -15.30 -6.80
N GLU A 322 34.51 -14.51 -5.72
CA GLU A 322 34.29 -13.04 -5.78
C GLU A 322 35.48 -12.23 -6.33
N GLY A 323 36.60 -12.86 -6.68
CA GLY A 323 37.73 -12.16 -7.30
C GLY A 323 38.63 -13.06 -8.14
N ALA A 324 39.59 -12.46 -8.82
CA ALA A 324 40.78 -13.14 -9.33
C ALA A 324 41.94 -12.97 -8.34
N PRO A 325 41.91 -13.57 -7.13
CA PRO A 325 43.01 -13.44 -6.20
C PRO A 325 44.22 -14.22 -6.72
N GLY A 326 45.41 -13.64 -6.54
CA GLY A 326 46.68 -14.34 -6.78
C GLY A 326 46.80 -15.60 -5.92
N VAL A 327 47.65 -16.54 -6.35
CA VAL A 327 47.85 -17.84 -5.71
C VAL A 327 48.15 -17.71 -4.21
N SER A 328 48.92 -16.70 -3.81
CA SER A 328 49.26 -16.41 -2.40
C SER A 328 48.03 -16.08 -1.54
N GLY A 329 47.05 -15.35 -2.08
CA GLY A 329 45.81 -15.02 -1.38
C GLY A 329 44.92 -16.23 -1.15
N ARG A 330 44.89 -17.18 -2.10
CA ARG A 330 44.14 -18.44 -1.95
C ARG A 330 44.78 -19.36 -0.92
N VAL A 331 46.10 -19.46 -0.91
CA VAL A 331 46.86 -20.25 0.07
C VAL A 331 46.68 -19.70 1.49
N ALA A 332 46.77 -18.38 1.67
CA ALA A 332 46.56 -17.75 2.97
C ALA A 332 45.13 -18.00 3.52
N VAL A 333 44.10 -17.79 2.70
CA VAL A 333 42.71 -18.05 3.10
C VAL A 333 42.46 -19.54 3.36
N GLY A 334 43.07 -20.43 2.57
CA GLY A 334 43.04 -21.87 2.81
C GLY A 334 43.64 -22.25 4.17
N ALA A 335 44.80 -21.69 4.51
CA ALA A 335 45.45 -21.93 5.80
C ALA A 335 44.61 -21.41 6.98
N TYR A 336 44.03 -20.22 6.87
CA TYR A 336 43.10 -19.70 7.89
C TYR A 336 41.82 -20.52 7.98
N GLY A 337 41.30 -21.02 6.86
CA GLY A 337 40.14 -21.91 6.83
C GLY A 337 40.41 -23.24 7.55
N VAL A 338 41.55 -23.87 7.29
CA VAL A 338 41.97 -25.10 7.99
C VAL A 338 42.17 -24.86 9.48
N LEU A 339 42.81 -23.75 9.86
CA LEU A 339 42.98 -23.38 11.27
C LEU A 339 41.64 -23.15 11.97
N ALA A 340 40.72 -22.41 11.34
CA ALA A 340 39.38 -22.17 11.87
C ALA A 340 38.59 -23.48 12.01
N GLY A 341 38.66 -24.37 11.01
CA GLY A 341 38.03 -25.69 11.06
C GLY A 341 38.60 -26.56 12.18
N TRP A 342 39.92 -26.59 12.36
CA TRP A 342 40.57 -27.31 13.46
C TRP A 342 40.17 -26.77 14.84
N LEU A 343 40.11 -25.44 15.00
CA LEU A 343 39.68 -24.80 16.26
C LEU A 343 38.21 -25.14 16.59
N LEU A 344 37.31 -25.05 15.60
CA LEU A 344 35.90 -25.46 15.79
C LEU A 344 35.76 -26.96 16.06
N TRP A 345 36.66 -27.77 15.51
CA TRP A 345 36.69 -29.22 15.69
C TRP A 345 37.32 -29.68 17.02
N THR A 346 38.17 -28.88 17.66
CA THR A 346 38.92 -29.37 18.84
C THR A 346 38.74 -28.52 20.09
N GLN A 347 38.60 -27.20 19.95
CA GLN A 347 38.67 -26.27 21.08
C GLN A 347 37.29 -25.74 21.51
N VAL A 348 36.29 -25.78 20.62
CA VAL A 348 34.98 -25.19 20.89
C VAL A 348 33.94 -26.29 21.14
N PRO A 349 33.24 -26.25 22.29
CA PRO A 349 32.13 -27.13 22.57
C PRO A 349 31.05 -27.17 21.49
N ALA A 350 30.43 -28.34 21.30
CA ALA A 350 29.39 -28.54 20.28
C ALA A 350 28.20 -27.59 20.43
N HIS A 351 27.75 -27.38 21.66
CA HIS A 351 26.63 -26.48 21.92
C HIS A 351 26.94 -25.02 21.54
N TRP A 352 28.19 -24.55 21.67
CA TRP A 352 28.59 -23.21 21.23
C TRP A 352 28.66 -23.10 19.71
N VAL A 353 29.29 -24.07 19.03
CA VAL A 353 29.39 -24.07 17.56
C VAL A 353 28.00 -24.11 16.92
N VAL A 354 27.14 -25.03 17.37
CA VAL A 354 25.78 -25.19 16.84
C VAL A 354 24.90 -23.98 17.18
N GLY A 355 24.92 -23.53 18.43
CA GLY A 355 24.08 -22.41 18.87
C GLY A 355 24.44 -21.09 18.18
N VAL A 356 25.73 -20.75 18.09
CA VAL A 356 26.19 -19.53 17.40
C VAL A 356 25.91 -19.61 15.89
N ALA A 357 26.14 -20.77 15.26
CA ALA A 357 25.83 -20.95 13.84
C ALA A 357 24.33 -20.78 13.56
N TRP A 358 23.47 -21.35 14.41
CA TRP A 358 22.01 -21.21 14.28
C TRP A 358 21.56 -19.76 14.44
N VAL A 359 22.05 -19.06 15.47
CA VAL A 359 21.76 -17.63 15.66
C VAL A 359 22.28 -16.79 14.50
N ALA A 360 23.45 -17.09 13.95
CA ALA A 360 23.99 -16.39 12.78
C ALA A 360 23.09 -16.56 11.54
N VAL A 361 22.59 -17.77 11.29
CA VAL A 361 21.64 -18.03 10.19
C VAL A 361 20.34 -17.24 10.42
N LEU A 362 19.76 -17.31 11.62
CA LEU A 362 18.53 -16.57 11.94
C LEU A 362 18.74 -15.05 11.86
N ALA A 363 19.87 -14.53 12.33
CA ALA A 363 20.21 -13.12 12.24
C ALA A 363 20.39 -12.68 10.77
N ALA A 364 20.96 -13.52 9.91
CA ALA A 364 21.07 -13.25 8.48
C ALA A 364 19.70 -13.24 7.78
N LEU A 365 18.80 -14.17 8.14
CA LEU A 365 17.41 -14.19 7.65
C LEU A 365 16.63 -12.95 8.12
N SER A 366 16.77 -12.57 9.39
CA SER A 366 16.20 -11.36 9.97
C SER A 366 16.74 -10.09 9.29
N ASP A 367 18.05 -9.97 9.06
CA ASP A 367 18.63 -8.84 8.31
C ASP A 367 18.12 -8.81 6.86
N ARG A 368 17.94 -9.96 6.21
CA ARG A 368 17.33 -10.03 4.87
C ARG A 368 15.90 -9.47 4.89
N ALA A 369 15.08 -9.86 5.86
CA ALA A 369 13.74 -9.31 6.04
C ALA A 369 13.78 -7.79 6.31
N LEU A 370 14.70 -7.33 7.16
CA LEU A 370 14.89 -5.92 7.47
C LEU A 370 15.38 -5.11 6.26
N ARG A 371 16.14 -5.69 5.34
CA ARG A 371 16.53 -5.02 4.08
C ARG A 371 15.33 -4.78 3.18
N ILE A 372 14.44 -5.77 3.06
CA ILE A 372 13.17 -5.62 2.34
C ILE A 372 12.32 -4.52 3.00
N ALA A 373 12.27 -4.50 4.34
CA ALA A 373 11.56 -3.47 5.08
C ALA A 373 12.21 -2.08 4.91
N ARG A 374 13.54 -1.97 4.89
CA ARG A 374 14.28 -0.70 4.75
C ARG A 374 13.88 0.06 3.49
N ASP A 375 13.72 -0.67 2.38
CA ASP A 375 13.38 -0.06 1.09
C ASP A 375 12.00 0.61 1.12
N ARG A 376 11.17 0.30 2.13
CA ARG A 376 9.81 0.80 2.36
C ARG A 376 9.70 1.69 3.61
N PHE A 377 10.50 1.41 4.63
CA PHE A 377 10.55 2.04 5.95
C PHE A 377 12.01 2.36 6.31
N PRO A 378 12.49 3.58 6.07
CA PRO A 378 13.92 3.91 6.11
C PRO A 378 14.64 3.60 7.44
N ALA A 379 13.94 3.71 8.57
CA ALA A 379 14.52 3.50 9.90
C ALA A 379 14.37 2.07 10.45
N ALA A 380 13.53 1.23 9.84
CA ALA A 380 13.16 -0.08 10.38
C ALA A 380 14.37 -1.00 10.57
N ARG A 381 15.28 -1.04 9.57
CA ARG A 381 16.50 -1.86 9.64
C ARG A 381 17.48 -1.41 10.71
N THR A 382 17.71 -0.10 10.85
CA THR A 382 18.69 0.41 11.82
C THR A 382 18.28 0.05 13.24
N TRP A 383 17.02 0.28 13.59
CA TRP A 383 16.47 -0.10 14.89
C TRP A 383 16.35 -1.61 15.06
N GLY A 384 15.95 -2.33 14.02
CA GLY A 384 15.89 -3.78 14.03
C GLY A 384 17.25 -4.43 14.29
N LEU A 385 18.32 -3.93 13.67
CA LEU A 385 19.69 -4.40 13.91
C LEU A 385 20.20 -4.04 15.30
N ALA A 386 19.92 -2.82 15.80
CA ALA A 386 20.30 -2.41 17.15
C ALA A 386 19.61 -3.30 18.21
N LEU A 387 18.32 -3.56 18.03
CA LEU A 387 17.56 -4.45 18.91
C LEU A 387 18.05 -5.90 18.78
N MET A 388 18.31 -6.38 17.56
CA MET A 388 18.86 -7.72 17.34
C MET A 388 20.22 -7.91 18.02
N ALA A 389 21.11 -6.92 17.93
CA ALA A 389 22.40 -6.95 18.60
C ALA A 389 22.25 -7.03 20.14
N LEU A 390 21.34 -6.23 20.71
CA LEU A 390 21.02 -6.27 22.14
C LEU A 390 20.46 -7.64 22.57
N ILE A 391 19.57 -8.22 21.77
CA ILE A 391 18.93 -9.51 22.04
C ILE A 391 19.91 -10.67 21.91
N VAL A 392 20.77 -10.67 20.88
CA VAL A 392 21.83 -11.66 20.73
C VAL A 392 22.84 -11.55 21.87
N ALA A 393 23.24 -10.34 22.27
CA ALA A 393 24.12 -10.15 23.43
C ALA A 393 23.49 -10.69 24.72
N ALA A 394 22.21 -10.38 24.98
CA ALA A 394 21.49 -10.90 26.14
C ALA A 394 21.40 -12.43 26.12
N LEU A 395 21.12 -13.02 24.96
CA LEU A 395 21.08 -14.48 24.78
C LEU A 395 22.44 -15.10 25.13
N LEU A 396 23.53 -14.61 24.55
CA LEU A 396 24.89 -15.14 24.78
C LEU A 396 25.32 -15.02 26.24
N VAL A 397 25.02 -13.90 26.89
CA VAL A 397 25.30 -13.69 28.32
C VAL A 397 24.57 -14.72 29.17
N HIS A 398 23.28 -14.99 28.90
CA HIS A 398 22.51 -15.99 29.65
C HIS A 398 22.95 -17.42 29.35
N VAL A 399 23.39 -17.73 28.14
CA VAL A 399 24.02 -19.03 27.83
C VAL A 399 25.28 -19.22 28.67
N ALA A 400 26.15 -18.21 28.72
CA ALA A 400 27.38 -18.26 29.50
C ALA A 400 27.10 -18.42 31.01
N ILE A 401 26.12 -17.68 31.55
CA ILE A 401 25.69 -17.82 32.95
C ILE A 401 25.20 -19.25 33.22
N ASN A 402 24.30 -19.78 32.38
CA ASN A 402 23.75 -21.13 32.56
C ASN A 402 24.85 -22.22 32.47
N ALA A 403 25.77 -22.10 31.52
CA ALA A 403 26.89 -23.02 31.37
C ALA A 403 27.85 -22.95 32.58
N SER A 404 28.13 -21.75 33.08
CA SER A 404 28.98 -21.57 34.27
C SER A 404 28.34 -22.15 35.54
N ALA A 405 27.03 -21.98 35.72
CA ALA A 405 26.28 -22.52 36.85
C ALA A 405 26.21 -24.05 36.83
N ALA A 406 26.21 -24.65 35.64
CA ALA A 406 26.20 -26.10 35.44
C ALA A 406 27.60 -26.75 35.44
N GLY A 407 28.63 -26.03 35.94
CA GLY A 407 30.00 -26.54 36.04
C GLY A 407 30.69 -26.77 34.69
N GLY A 408 30.26 -26.10 33.62
CA GLY A 408 30.85 -26.23 32.29
C GLY A 408 30.36 -27.45 31.49
N THR A 409 29.24 -28.06 31.88
CA THR A 409 28.63 -29.15 31.11
C THR A 409 28.07 -28.64 29.77
N ASP A 410 28.49 -29.30 28.69
CA ASP A 410 28.08 -28.99 27.32
C ASP A 410 26.63 -29.40 27.08
N ASP A 411 25.71 -28.44 27.08
CA ASP A 411 24.30 -28.73 26.87
C ASP A 411 23.59 -27.64 26.05
N LEU A 412 22.87 -28.07 25.00
CA LEU A 412 22.00 -27.20 24.21
C LEU A 412 20.80 -26.67 25.04
N ARG A 413 20.44 -27.33 26.16
CA ARG A 413 19.42 -26.82 27.09
C ARG A 413 19.77 -25.43 27.64
N HIS A 414 21.05 -25.08 27.75
CA HIS A 414 21.47 -23.74 28.19
C HIS A 414 21.01 -22.65 27.23
N TRP A 415 21.01 -22.93 25.92
CA TRP A 415 20.47 -22.05 24.88
C TRP A 415 18.95 -21.93 24.94
N VAL A 416 18.26 -23.04 25.19
CA VAL A 416 16.80 -23.04 25.34
C VAL A 416 16.38 -22.23 26.57
N ARG A 417 17.04 -22.43 27.73
CA ARG A 417 16.81 -21.64 28.96
C ARG A 417 17.11 -20.15 28.74
N ALA A 418 18.22 -19.82 28.08
CA ALA A 418 18.55 -18.45 27.72
C ALA A 418 17.52 -17.83 26.77
N GLY A 419 17.02 -18.60 25.79
CA GLY A 419 15.94 -18.20 24.90
C GLY A 419 14.66 -17.84 25.66
N MET A 420 14.24 -18.69 26.61
CA MET A 420 13.07 -18.39 27.46
C MET A 420 13.26 -17.12 28.30
N ARG A 421 14.48 -16.85 28.79
CA ARG A 421 14.81 -15.60 29.49
C ARG A 421 14.69 -14.38 28.60
N VAL A 422 15.19 -14.49 27.37
CA VAL A 422 15.09 -13.41 26.38
C VAL A 422 13.65 -13.19 25.94
N VAL A 423 12.82 -14.25 25.85
CA VAL A 423 11.36 -14.11 25.64
C VAL A 423 10.74 -13.26 26.74
N GLU A 424 11.08 -13.46 28.02
CA GLU A 424 10.58 -12.60 29.10
C GLU A 424 10.98 -11.13 28.90
N TYR A 425 12.22 -10.82 28.51
CA TYR A 425 12.64 -9.44 28.22
C TYR A 425 11.85 -8.81 27.07
N LEU A 426 11.64 -9.57 26.00
CA LEU A 426 10.88 -9.10 24.84
C LEU A 426 9.41 -8.87 25.18
N LEU A 427 8.79 -9.79 25.94
CA LEU A 427 7.41 -9.62 26.42
C LEU A 427 7.29 -8.41 27.37
N LEU A 428 8.26 -8.16 28.23
CA LEU A 428 8.32 -6.94 29.03
C LEU A 428 8.44 -5.68 28.16
N GLY A 429 9.28 -5.74 27.12
CA GLY A 429 9.37 -4.67 26.13
C GLY A 429 8.04 -4.39 25.44
N VAL A 430 7.28 -5.44 25.09
CA VAL A 430 5.93 -5.32 24.53
C VAL A 430 4.95 -4.72 25.55
N VAL A 431 4.96 -5.17 26.80
CA VAL A 431 4.12 -4.59 27.88
C VAL A 431 4.43 -3.11 28.10
N ALA A 432 5.72 -2.75 28.19
CA ALA A 432 6.16 -1.38 28.34
C ALA A 432 5.74 -0.51 27.14
N TRP A 433 5.87 -1.06 25.92
CA TRP A 433 5.39 -0.39 24.71
C TRP A 433 3.89 -0.09 24.78
N TRP A 434 3.06 -1.07 25.15
CA TRP A 434 1.61 -0.87 25.28
C TRP A 434 1.25 0.11 26.40
N GLY A 435 1.97 0.12 27.51
CA GLY A 435 1.78 1.12 28.57
C GLY A 435 2.02 2.55 28.08
N VAL A 436 3.14 2.77 27.38
CA VAL A 436 3.46 4.10 26.79
C VAL A 436 2.49 4.45 25.67
N ALA A 437 2.21 3.52 24.76
CA ALA A 437 1.29 3.71 23.65
C ALA A 437 -0.13 4.02 24.15
N GLY A 438 -0.59 3.38 25.23
CA GLY A 438 -1.88 3.65 25.86
C GLY A 438 -2.00 5.12 26.30
N VAL A 439 -1.02 5.65 27.02
CA VAL A 439 -1.00 7.07 27.42
C VAL A 439 -0.98 8.00 26.21
N LEU A 440 -0.17 7.68 25.20
CA LEU A 440 -0.11 8.45 23.96
C LEU A 440 -1.42 8.42 23.18
N LEU A 441 -2.12 7.27 23.16
CA LEU A 441 -3.43 7.11 22.52
C LEU A 441 -4.52 7.93 23.22
N ILE A 442 -4.50 8.02 24.56
CA ILE A 442 -5.41 8.92 25.29
C ILE A 442 -5.14 10.37 24.91
N ALA A 443 -3.88 10.81 24.99
CA ALA A 443 -3.49 12.16 24.64
C ALA A 443 -3.86 12.49 23.18
N TRP A 444 -3.66 11.54 22.27
CA TRP A 444 -4.00 11.65 20.86
C TRP A 444 -5.51 11.77 20.64
N LEU A 445 -6.30 10.96 21.35
CA LEU A 445 -7.76 11.01 21.26
C LEU A 445 -8.30 12.35 21.74
N LEU A 446 -7.81 12.83 22.90
CA LEU A 446 -8.15 14.14 23.46
C LEU A 446 -7.73 15.27 22.52
N ALA A 447 -6.51 15.22 21.98
CA ALA A 447 -6.03 16.19 21.00
C ALA A 447 -6.95 16.25 19.77
N GLY A 448 -7.43 15.11 19.29
CA GLY A 448 -8.40 15.02 18.19
C GLY A 448 -9.75 15.69 18.50
N TYR A 449 -10.26 15.57 19.73
CA TYR A 449 -11.49 16.26 20.16
C TYR A 449 -11.27 17.76 20.40
N MET A 450 -10.06 18.17 20.77
CA MET A 450 -9.73 19.59 21.01
C MET A 450 -9.55 20.39 19.73
N VAL A 451 -9.27 19.73 18.59
CA VAL A 451 -9.18 20.41 17.29
C VAL A 451 -10.56 21.00 16.94
N PRO A 452 -10.67 22.32 16.70
CA PRO A 452 -11.94 22.94 16.37
C PRO A 452 -12.44 22.42 15.01
N GLY A 453 -13.57 21.71 15.01
CA GLY A 453 -14.13 21.05 13.82
C GLY A 453 -15.33 21.79 13.25
N LYS A 454 -15.10 22.83 12.45
CA LYS A 454 -16.20 23.55 11.76
C LYS A 454 -16.45 23.06 10.33
N ASP A 455 -15.46 22.48 9.66
CA ASP A 455 -15.54 22.04 8.27
C ASP A 455 -15.42 20.52 8.10
N GLU A 456 -15.91 20.01 6.96
CA GLU A 456 -15.91 18.58 6.65
C GLU A 456 -14.50 18.01 6.47
N ALA A 457 -13.60 18.80 5.85
CA ALA A 457 -12.21 18.39 5.61
C ALA A 457 -11.45 18.08 6.90
N THR A 458 -11.65 18.88 7.97
CA THR A 458 -11.09 18.61 9.30
C THR A 458 -11.59 17.28 9.87
N ARG A 459 -12.91 17.05 9.84
CA ARG A 459 -13.51 15.81 10.38
C ARG A 459 -13.02 14.58 9.61
N ALA A 460 -13.00 14.67 8.29
CA ALA A 460 -12.52 13.62 7.39
C ALA A 460 -11.04 13.27 7.63
N SER A 461 -10.18 14.26 7.81
CA SER A 461 -8.74 14.04 8.06
C SER A 461 -8.49 13.35 9.41
N ILE A 462 -9.21 13.75 10.47
CA ILE A 462 -9.13 13.11 11.80
C ILE A 462 -9.67 11.68 11.74
N ALA A 463 -10.81 11.46 11.08
CA ALA A 463 -11.40 10.14 10.92
C ALA A 463 -10.46 9.20 10.14
N THR A 464 -9.80 9.70 9.09
CA THR A 464 -8.83 8.95 8.30
C THR A 464 -7.58 8.61 9.11
N GLY A 465 -7.08 9.53 9.93
CA GLY A 465 -5.99 9.27 10.88
C GLY A 465 -6.33 8.19 11.91
N ARG A 466 -7.56 8.22 12.45
CA ARG A 466 -8.09 7.20 13.37
C ARG A 466 -8.21 5.83 12.71
N LEU A 467 -8.86 5.79 11.56
CA LEU A 467 -9.08 4.56 10.79
C LEU A 467 -7.73 3.93 10.41
N GLY A 468 -6.81 4.72 9.86
CA GLY A 468 -5.52 4.24 9.39
C GLY A 468 -4.69 3.60 10.49
N LEU A 469 -4.54 4.28 11.64
CA LEU A 469 -3.78 3.77 12.78
C LEU A 469 -4.43 2.53 13.41
N PHE A 470 -5.73 2.59 13.69
CA PHE A 470 -6.40 1.49 14.41
C PHE A 470 -6.52 0.23 13.56
N VAL A 471 -6.91 0.34 12.29
CA VAL A 471 -6.97 -0.83 11.38
C VAL A 471 -5.60 -1.45 11.23
N SER A 472 -4.55 -0.62 11.11
CA SER A 472 -3.17 -1.08 11.00
C SER A 472 -2.70 -1.84 12.25
N VAL A 473 -2.82 -1.26 13.44
CA VAL A 473 -2.44 -1.90 14.71
C VAL A 473 -3.24 -3.18 14.94
N ALA A 474 -4.55 -3.12 14.69
CA ALA A 474 -5.45 -4.26 14.77
C ALA A 474 -5.04 -5.41 13.85
N ALA A 475 -4.81 -5.13 12.57
CA ALA A 475 -4.39 -6.12 11.59
C ALA A 475 -3.02 -6.70 11.95
N PHE A 476 -2.09 -5.87 12.41
CA PHE A 476 -0.77 -6.33 12.88
C PHE A 476 -0.89 -7.29 14.06
N VAL A 477 -1.71 -6.97 15.08
CA VAL A 477 -1.94 -7.85 16.23
C VAL A 477 -2.59 -9.15 15.79
N ALA A 478 -3.62 -9.11 14.95
CA ALA A 478 -4.29 -10.31 14.44
C ALA A 478 -3.35 -11.23 13.64
N LEU A 479 -2.55 -10.67 12.73
CA LEU A 479 -1.54 -11.40 11.97
C LEU A 479 -0.46 -11.98 12.88
N SER A 480 0.00 -11.21 13.87
CA SER A 480 0.98 -11.68 14.85
C SER A 480 0.43 -12.83 15.68
N MET A 481 -0.83 -12.76 16.11
CA MET A 481 -1.49 -13.84 16.84
C MET A 481 -1.64 -15.10 15.98
N ALA A 482 -2.02 -14.97 14.70
CA ALA A 482 -2.07 -16.10 13.77
C ALA A 482 -0.71 -16.78 13.64
N PHE A 483 0.33 -15.97 13.45
CA PHE A 483 1.70 -16.45 13.30
C PHE A 483 2.19 -17.15 14.57
N TRP A 484 1.90 -16.57 15.74
CA TRP A 484 2.20 -17.20 17.03
C TRP A 484 1.44 -18.49 17.25
N ALA A 485 0.16 -18.58 16.85
CA ALA A 485 -0.62 -19.80 16.96
C ALA A 485 0.05 -20.99 16.26
N VAL A 486 0.64 -20.74 15.08
CA VAL A 486 1.38 -21.74 14.32
C VAL A 486 2.72 -22.06 14.98
N LEU A 487 3.43 -21.04 15.48
CA LEU A 487 4.77 -21.18 16.04
C LEU A 487 4.78 -21.82 17.44
N THR A 488 3.73 -21.61 18.24
CA THR A 488 3.66 -22.04 19.64
C THR A 488 3.90 -23.54 19.78
N ASN A 489 3.31 -24.38 18.93
CA ASN A 489 3.52 -25.83 18.97
C ASN A 489 5.00 -26.22 18.78
N LEU A 490 5.72 -25.54 17.88
CA LEU A 490 7.14 -25.79 17.62
C LEU A 490 8.02 -25.31 18.79
N VAL A 491 7.66 -24.17 19.37
CA VAL A 491 8.37 -23.56 20.49
C VAL A 491 8.18 -24.39 21.77
N GLU A 492 6.96 -24.85 22.04
CA GLU A 492 6.65 -25.75 23.16
C GLU A 492 7.37 -27.09 23.00
N LEU A 493 7.38 -27.66 21.79
CA LEU A 493 8.13 -28.89 21.51
C LEU A 493 9.63 -28.73 21.79
N GLY A 494 10.22 -27.59 21.41
CA GLY A 494 11.63 -27.29 21.67
C GLY A 494 11.94 -27.03 23.15
N ALA A 495 10.98 -26.51 23.91
CA ALA A 495 11.14 -26.25 25.35
C ALA A 495 10.83 -27.46 26.24
N LYS A 496 10.32 -28.55 25.65
CA LYS A 496 9.92 -29.75 26.38
C LYS A 496 11.08 -30.34 27.18
N ASN A 497 10.82 -30.69 28.44
CA ASN A 497 11.81 -31.25 29.38
C ASN A 497 12.99 -30.31 29.71
N VAL A 498 12.85 -29.01 29.46
CA VAL A 498 13.82 -28.00 29.90
C VAL A 498 13.22 -27.25 31.08
N ASP A 499 13.80 -27.40 32.26
CA ASP A 499 13.36 -26.68 33.44
C ASP A 499 13.59 -25.17 33.31
N TYR A 500 12.71 -24.38 33.93
CA TYR A 500 12.79 -22.93 33.86
C TYR A 500 12.28 -22.21 35.11
N ALA A 501 13.07 -21.24 35.56
CA ALA A 501 12.73 -20.32 36.63
C ALA A 501 12.51 -18.89 36.06
N PRO A 502 11.25 -18.43 35.90
CA PRO A 502 10.94 -17.08 35.42
C PRO A 502 11.39 -16.01 36.41
N PHE A 503 11.88 -14.88 35.88
CA PHE A 503 12.31 -13.76 36.72
C PHE A 503 11.18 -12.76 36.97
N TRP A 504 10.24 -12.66 36.03
CA TRP A 504 9.13 -11.72 36.10
C TRP A 504 7.79 -12.44 36.03
N PHE A 505 7.61 -13.23 34.98
CA PHE A 505 6.32 -13.75 34.57
C PHE A 505 5.95 -15.03 35.32
N GLY A 506 5.54 -14.88 36.58
CA GLY A 506 5.37 -16.00 37.52
C GLY A 506 6.56 -16.14 38.47
N LYS A 507 7.18 -15.01 38.83
CA LYS A 507 8.29 -14.95 39.79
C LYS A 507 7.97 -15.79 41.03
N GLY A 508 8.89 -16.68 41.40
CA GLY A 508 8.74 -17.60 42.53
C GLY A 508 8.12 -18.97 42.19
N ILE A 509 7.64 -19.17 40.95
CA ILE A 509 7.16 -20.47 40.47
C ILE A 509 8.28 -21.14 39.69
N TYR A 510 8.64 -22.37 40.06
CA TYR A 510 9.56 -23.20 39.28
C TYR A 510 8.78 -24.09 38.32
N TRP A 511 9.13 -24.05 37.03
CA TRP A 511 8.52 -24.88 36.01
C TRP A 511 9.46 -26.04 35.68
N ALA A 512 9.04 -27.27 36.02
CA ALA A 512 9.78 -28.47 35.67
C ALA A 512 9.84 -28.73 34.15
N ASP A 513 8.88 -28.17 33.41
CA ASP A 513 8.83 -28.22 31.95
C ASP A 513 8.55 -26.83 31.37
N GLY A 514 9.53 -26.30 30.64
CA GLY A 514 9.51 -24.99 30.00
C GLY A 514 8.40 -24.85 28.94
N ALA A 515 7.94 -25.97 28.38
CA ALA A 515 6.76 -25.97 27.50
C ALA A 515 5.52 -25.41 28.21
N ASN A 516 5.31 -25.77 29.48
CA ASN A 516 4.18 -25.28 30.27
C ASN A 516 4.30 -23.78 30.57
N PHE A 517 5.51 -23.28 30.79
CA PHE A 517 5.75 -21.84 30.95
C PHE A 517 5.39 -21.09 29.67
N LEU A 518 5.88 -21.53 28.51
CA LEU A 518 5.62 -20.88 27.22
C LEU A 518 4.14 -20.97 26.81
N HIS A 519 3.50 -22.11 27.04
CA HIS A 519 2.06 -22.29 26.87
C HIS A 519 1.28 -21.27 27.70
N ASN A 520 1.61 -21.17 28.99
CA ASN A 520 0.98 -20.22 29.90
C ASN A 520 1.18 -18.75 29.45
N ARG A 521 2.36 -18.41 28.93
CA ARG A 521 2.62 -17.07 28.37
C ARG A 521 1.79 -16.80 27.12
N TYR A 522 1.70 -17.76 26.22
CA TYR A 522 0.89 -17.66 25.01
C TYR A 522 -0.59 -17.46 25.35
N GLU A 523 -1.14 -18.26 26.27
CA GLU A 523 -2.53 -18.16 26.69
C GLU A 523 -2.86 -16.80 27.32
N LYS A 524 -2.04 -16.35 28.28
CA LYS A 524 -2.25 -15.07 28.96
C LYS A 524 -2.10 -13.87 28.02
N SER A 525 -1.13 -13.92 27.10
CA SER A 525 -0.96 -12.86 26.10
C SER A 525 -2.15 -12.79 25.16
N THR A 526 -2.64 -13.95 24.69
CA THR A 526 -3.83 -14.05 23.81
C THR A 526 -5.07 -13.47 24.48
N GLN A 527 -5.29 -13.75 25.77
CA GLN A 527 -6.42 -13.22 26.53
C GLN A 527 -6.38 -11.68 26.62
N ALA A 528 -5.21 -11.10 26.89
CA ALA A 528 -5.04 -9.66 26.97
C ALA A 528 -5.38 -8.95 25.64
N PHE A 529 -5.05 -9.56 24.50
CA PHE A 529 -5.28 -8.97 23.18
C PHE A 529 -6.65 -9.33 22.57
N ALA A 530 -7.37 -10.31 23.11
CA ALA A 530 -8.67 -10.73 22.58
C ALA A 530 -9.71 -9.58 22.57
N LEU A 531 -9.68 -8.69 23.56
CA LEU A 531 -10.53 -7.49 23.58
C LEU A 531 -10.22 -6.55 22.41
N THR A 532 -8.93 -6.29 22.17
CA THR A 532 -8.46 -5.46 21.05
C THR A 532 -8.85 -6.09 19.71
N ALA A 533 -8.69 -7.41 19.57
CA ALA A 533 -9.10 -8.15 18.39
C ALA A 533 -10.63 -8.20 18.20
N GLY A 534 -11.42 -8.20 19.27
CA GLY A 534 -12.88 -8.06 19.22
C GLY A 534 -13.34 -6.72 18.64
N LEU A 535 -12.57 -5.66 18.89
CA LEU A 535 -12.83 -4.33 18.33
C LEU A 535 -12.51 -4.32 16.83
N THR A 536 -11.42 -4.97 16.40
CA THR A 536 -11.13 -5.23 14.97
C THR A 536 -12.26 -5.99 14.30
N LEU A 537 -12.74 -7.05 14.96
CA LEU A 537 -13.84 -7.86 14.46
C LEU A 537 -15.12 -7.03 14.35
N SER A 538 -15.38 -6.12 15.28
CA SER A 538 -16.53 -5.20 15.23
C SER A 538 -16.46 -4.27 14.01
N LEU A 539 -15.28 -3.75 13.69
CA LEU A 539 -15.09 -2.97 12.45
C LEU A 539 -15.26 -3.81 11.20
N LEU A 540 -14.70 -5.02 11.18
CA LEU A 540 -14.86 -5.95 10.07
C LEU A 540 -16.34 -6.29 9.85
N VAL A 541 -17.07 -6.63 10.92
CA VAL A 541 -18.51 -6.91 10.88
C VAL A 541 -19.29 -5.71 10.37
N TYR A 542 -18.94 -4.49 10.81
CA TYR A 542 -19.55 -3.27 10.30
C TYR A 542 -19.32 -3.11 8.79
N LEU A 543 -18.08 -3.25 8.33
CA LEU A 543 -17.74 -3.14 6.91
C LEU A 543 -18.43 -4.22 6.09
N VAL A 544 -18.44 -5.47 6.56
CA VAL A 544 -19.16 -6.59 5.93
C VAL A 544 -20.65 -6.27 5.86
N ALA A 545 -21.29 -5.82 6.93
CA ALA A 545 -22.71 -5.48 6.91
C ALA A 545 -23.04 -4.35 5.93
N VAL A 546 -22.16 -3.36 5.79
CA VAL A 546 -22.33 -2.27 4.82
C VAL A 546 -22.11 -2.77 3.39
N LEU A 547 -21.10 -3.61 3.15
CA LEU A 547 -20.67 -4.02 1.81
C LEU A 547 -21.37 -5.27 1.27
N VAL A 548 -21.92 -6.16 2.12
CA VAL A 548 -22.54 -7.43 1.68
C VAL A 548 -23.58 -7.22 0.57
N PRO A 549 -24.53 -6.26 0.66
CA PRO A 549 -25.50 -6.06 -0.42
C PRO A 549 -24.85 -5.70 -1.76
N SER A 550 -23.77 -4.91 -1.74
CA SER A 550 -22.97 -4.57 -2.92
C SER A 550 -22.15 -5.76 -3.42
N LEU A 551 -21.57 -6.57 -2.53
CA LEU A 551 -20.83 -7.77 -2.91
C LEU A 551 -21.76 -8.83 -3.52
N LEU A 552 -23.01 -8.93 -3.05
CA LEU A 552 -24.04 -9.78 -3.66
C LEU A 552 -24.43 -9.25 -5.04
N ALA A 553 -24.57 -7.93 -5.20
CA ALA A 553 -24.77 -7.32 -6.51
C ALA A 553 -23.60 -7.60 -7.47
N GLU A 554 -22.37 -7.74 -6.95
CA GLU A 554 -21.21 -8.13 -7.75
C GLU A 554 -21.24 -9.59 -8.21
N LEU A 555 -21.96 -10.46 -7.50
CA LEU A 555 -22.28 -11.82 -7.96
C LEU A 555 -23.50 -11.85 -8.88
N LYS A 556 -23.99 -10.69 -9.34
CA LYS A 556 -25.26 -10.51 -10.06
C LYS A 556 -26.48 -11.05 -9.29
N VAL A 557 -26.36 -11.16 -7.96
CA VAL A 557 -27.44 -11.52 -7.02
C VAL A 557 -27.95 -10.24 -6.36
N ALA A 558 -28.86 -9.53 -7.03
CA ALA A 558 -29.38 -8.26 -6.52
C ALA A 558 -30.62 -8.46 -5.64
N PHE A 559 -30.64 -7.82 -4.47
CA PHE A 559 -31.82 -7.72 -3.60
C PHE A 559 -32.31 -6.28 -3.54
N GLY A 560 -33.61 -6.07 -3.81
CA GLY A 560 -34.25 -4.75 -3.70
C GLY A 560 -34.07 -3.84 -4.91
N THR A 561 -34.28 -2.53 -4.71
CA THR A 561 -34.20 -1.50 -5.76
C THR A 561 -32.86 -0.77 -5.72
N SER A 562 -32.44 -0.16 -6.85
CA SER A 562 -31.23 0.68 -6.90
C SER A 562 -31.24 1.77 -5.84
N GLN A 563 -32.39 2.42 -5.65
CA GLN A 563 -32.63 3.41 -4.60
C GLN A 563 -32.30 2.88 -3.19
N ARG A 564 -32.79 1.68 -2.84
CA ARG A 564 -32.54 1.09 -1.51
C ARG A 564 -31.08 0.71 -1.32
N LEU A 565 -30.47 0.11 -2.33
CA LEU A 565 -29.06 -0.30 -2.30
C LEU A 565 -28.14 0.91 -2.13
N GLY A 566 -28.34 1.95 -2.95
CA GLY A 566 -27.55 3.18 -2.88
C GLY A 566 -27.74 3.94 -1.57
N HIS A 567 -28.96 4.00 -1.02
CA HIS A 567 -29.22 4.60 0.29
C HIS A 567 -28.61 3.81 1.44
N TRP A 568 -28.66 2.47 1.39
CA TRP A 568 -28.00 1.61 2.38
C TRP A 568 -26.50 1.89 2.45
N LEU A 569 -25.85 1.81 1.29
CA LEU A 569 -24.41 2.02 1.16
C LEU A 569 -24.02 3.46 1.54
N GLY A 570 -24.77 4.46 1.07
CA GLY A 570 -24.58 5.86 1.44
C GLY A 570 -24.75 6.12 2.95
N ALA A 571 -25.76 5.52 3.58
CA ALA A 571 -25.95 5.59 5.03
C ALA A 571 -24.81 4.90 5.79
N GLY A 572 -24.28 3.79 5.26
CA GLY A 572 -23.07 3.13 5.75
C GLY A 572 -21.89 4.09 5.79
N TYR A 573 -21.50 4.68 4.65
CA TYR A 573 -20.38 5.62 4.61
C TYR A 573 -20.55 6.85 5.52
N ARG A 574 -21.76 7.44 5.58
CA ARG A 574 -22.04 8.57 6.48
C ARG A 574 -21.98 8.23 7.97
N ARG A 575 -22.11 6.94 8.32
CA ARG A 575 -21.99 6.46 9.71
C ARG A 575 -20.60 5.93 10.02
N LEU A 576 -19.79 5.60 9.00
CA LEU A 576 -18.45 5.02 9.17
C LEU A 576 -17.56 5.88 10.07
N ASP A 577 -17.45 7.19 9.82
CA ASP A 577 -16.57 8.07 10.60
C ASP A 577 -17.00 8.16 12.08
N ARG A 578 -18.31 8.17 12.32
CA ARG A 578 -18.89 8.13 13.68
C ARG A 578 -18.64 6.78 14.34
N PHE A 579 -18.82 5.70 13.60
CA PHE A 579 -18.58 4.34 14.08
C PHE A 579 -17.10 4.12 14.43
N VAL A 580 -16.18 4.53 13.56
CA VAL A 580 -14.73 4.51 13.81
C VAL A 580 -14.39 5.36 15.03
N THR A 581 -14.96 6.56 15.15
CA THR A 581 -14.75 7.42 16.32
C THR A 581 -15.24 6.74 17.61
N PHE A 582 -16.46 6.18 17.60
CA PHE A 582 -16.99 5.44 18.75
C PHE A 582 -16.11 4.25 19.12
N LEU A 583 -15.75 3.43 18.13
CA LEU A 583 -14.95 2.24 18.32
C LEU A 583 -13.56 2.58 18.87
N THR A 584 -12.88 3.57 18.29
CA THR A 584 -11.56 4.01 18.76
C THR A 584 -11.62 4.56 20.18
N THR A 585 -12.61 5.40 20.51
CA THR A 585 -12.83 5.90 21.87
C THR A 585 -13.10 4.78 22.86
N ALA A 586 -14.01 3.86 22.54
CA ALA A 586 -14.32 2.70 23.39
C ALA A 586 -13.08 1.81 23.60
N SER A 587 -12.27 1.61 22.54
CA SER A 587 -11.03 0.83 22.59
C SER A 587 -10.01 1.45 23.54
N VAL A 588 -9.78 2.76 23.44
CA VAL A 588 -8.85 3.48 24.31
C VAL A 588 -9.32 3.42 25.76
N ILE A 589 -10.61 3.65 26.02
CA ILE A 589 -11.18 3.59 27.37
C ILE A 589 -11.04 2.18 27.96
N ALA A 590 -11.38 1.14 27.19
CA ALA A 590 -11.26 -0.25 27.62
C ALA A 590 -9.80 -0.60 27.93
N ALA A 591 -8.85 -0.21 27.07
CA ALA A 591 -7.42 -0.43 27.30
C ALA A 591 -6.93 0.28 28.57
N CYS A 592 -7.40 1.49 28.83
CA CYS A 592 -7.06 2.24 30.06
C CYS A 592 -7.63 1.56 31.30
N ALA A 593 -8.89 1.13 31.26
CA ALA A 593 -9.52 0.42 32.35
C ALA A 593 -8.76 -0.88 32.68
N VAL A 594 -8.43 -1.69 31.67
CA VAL A 594 -7.64 -2.90 31.84
C VAL A 594 -6.25 -2.58 32.42
N ALA A 595 -5.56 -1.56 31.91
CA ALA A 595 -4.25 -1.17 32.42
C ALA A 595 -4.30 -0.75 33.90
N VAL A 596 -5.30 0.04 34.30
CA VAL A 596 -5.50 0.44 35.70
C VAL A 596 -5.80 -0.78 36.58
N LEU A 597 -6.66 -1.69 36.13
CA LEU A 597 -6.98 -2.92 36.86
C LEU A 597 -5.74 -3.80 37.07
N LEU A 598 -4.90 -3.95 36.05
CA LEU A 598 -3.65 -4.71 36.15
C LEU A 598 -2.65 -4.07 37.13
N VAL A 599 -2.53 -2.74 37.14
CA VAL A 599 -1.68 -2.02 38.09
C VAL A 599 -2.19 -2.19 39.52
N LEU A 600 -3.50 -2.03 39.74
CA LEU A 600 -4.11 -2.17 41.07
C LEU A 600 -3.97 -3.60 41.60
N ALA A 601 -4.16 -4.61 40.74
CA ALA A 601 -3.90 -6.01 41.08
C ALA A 601 -2.43 -6.26 41.46
N GLN A 602 -1.47 -5.67 40.72
CA GLN A 602 -0.04 -5.78 41.02
C GLN A 602 0.34 -5.09 42.35
N CYS A 603 -0.38 -4.03 42.73
CA CYS A 603 -0.21 -3.34 44.00
C CYS A 603 -0.91 -4.04 45.19
N GLY A 604 -1.54 -5.20 44.98
CA GLY A 604 -2.26 -5.93 46.03
C GLY A 604 -3.53 -5.20 46.52
N VAL A 605 -4.04 -4.25 45.74
CA VAL A 605 -5.27 -3.52 46.08
C VAL A 605 -6.46 -4.39 45.72
N SER A 606 -7.20 -4.85 46.74
CA SER A 606 -8.48 -5.52 46.56
C SER A 606 -9.47 -4.53 45.92
N LEU A 607 -9.84 -4.83 44.68
CA LEU A 607 -10.84 -4.09 43.93
C LEU A 607 -12.18 -4.73 44.25
N GLY A 608 -12.87 -4.25 45.30
CA GLY A 608 -14.07 -4.88 45.86
C GLY A 608 -15.03 -5.53 44.84
N GLY A 609 -15.74 -6.59 45.27
CA GLY A 609 -16.29 -7.66 44.42
C GLY A 609 -17.03 -7.33 43.11
N ARG A 610 -17.53 -6.11 42.88
CA ARG A 610 -18.09 -5.71 41.57
C ARG A 610 -17.04 -5.65 40.47
N ILE A 611 -15.80 -5.25 40.79
CA ILE A 611 -14.73 -5.13 39.80
C ILE A 611 -14.11 -6.50 39.51
N GLU A 612 -13.95 -7.34 40.53
CA GLU A 612 -13.55 -8.75 40.37
C GLU A 612 -14.55 -9.52 39.49
N ASN A 613 -15.85 -9.35 39.72
CA ASN A 613 -16.90 -9.94 38.87
C ASN A 613 -16.83 -9.44 37.42
N ALA A 614 -16.53 -8.15 37.20
CA ALA A 614 -16.36 -7.59 35.86
C ALA A 614 -15.11 -8.16 35.16
N HIS A 615 -14.00 -8.30 35.89
CA HIS A 615 -12.77 -8.92 35.40
C HIS A 615 -13.00 -10.38 35.00
N GLU A 616 -13.70 -11.17 35.83
CA GLU A 616 -14.05 -12.55 35.50
C GLU A 616 -14.98 -12.66 34.30
N TRP A 617 -15.96 -11.77 34.17
CA TRP A 617 -16.88 -11.77 33.03
C TRP A 617 -16.14 -11.44 31.72
N VAL A 618 -15.26 -10.44 31.75
CA VAL A 618 -14.40 -10.07 30.61
C VAL A 618 -13.45 -11.21 30.24
N ALA A 619 -12.81 -11.84 31.23
CA ALA A 619 -11.94 -12.99 31.02
C ALA A 619 -12.72 -14.18 30.41
N ARG A 620 -13.94 -14.46 30.90
CA ARG A 620 -14.81 -15.48 30.33
C ARG A 620 -15.20 -15.18 28.89
N LEU A 621 -15.71 -13.97 28.59
CA LEU A 621 -16.06 -13.56 27.24
C LEU A 621 -14.86 -13.65 26.27
N SER A 622 -13.69 -13.23 26.75
CA SER A 622 -12.42 -13.35 26.03
C SER A 622 -12.09 -14.81 25.71
N GLN A 623 -12.18 -15.70 26.70
CA GLN A 623 -11.78 -17.11 26.57
C GLN A 623 -12.77 -17.96 25.77
N SER A 624 -14.09 -17.82 26.01
CA SER A 624 -15.11 -18.71 25.43
C SER A 624 -15.71 -18.18 24.12
N GLY A 625 -15.76 -16.85 23.93
CA GLY A 625 -16.36 -16.24 22.75
C GLY A 625 -15.34 -15.69 21.75
N LEU A 626 -14.50 -14.75 22.19
CA LEU A 626 -13.59 -14.02 21.29
C LEU A 626 -12.42 -14.88 20.81
N LYS A 627 -11.76 -15.62 21.71
CA LYS A 627 -10.56 -16.43 21.38
C LYS A 627 -10.84 -17.40 20.21
N PRO A 628 -11.89 -18.24 20.20
CA PRO A 628 -12.16 -19.14 19.08
C PRO A 628 -12.51 -18.41 17.78
N LEU A 629 -13.29 -17.32 17.84
CA LEU A 629 -13.65 -16.54 16.65
C LEU A 629 -12.41 -15.89 16.02
N ILE A 630 -11.52 -15.34 16.84
CA ILE A 630 -10.26 -14.74 16.38
C ILE A 630 -9.36 -15.82 15.79
N PHE A 631 -9.21 -16.98 16.42
CA PHE A 631 -8.41 -18.07 15.84
C PHE A 631 -8.99 -18.54 14.52
N SER A 632 -10.31 -18.74 14.44
CA SER A 632 -10.96 -19.11 13.18
C SER A 632 -10.75 -18.03 12.12
N ALA A 633 -10.95 -16.75 12.43
CA ALA A 633 -10.76 -15.65 11.48
C ALA A 633 -9.30 -15.46 11.06
N ALA A 634 -8.37 -15.57 11.99
CA ALA A 634 -6.95 -15.39 11.76
C ALA A 634 -6.32 -16.61 11.06
N THR A 635 -6.77 -17.82 11.38
CA THR A 635 -6.40 -19.06 10.68
C THR A 635 -7.03 -19.10 9.30
N LEU A 636 -8.30 -18.71 9.14
CA LEU A 636 -8.93 -18.58 7.84
C LEU A 636 -8.21 -17.52 7.01
N GLY A 637 -7.87 -16.37 7.59
CA GLY A 637 -7.05 -15.34 6.96
C GLY A 637 -5.68 -15.88 6.53
N ALA A 638 -4.95 -16.56 7.42
CA ALA A 638 -3.65 -17.15 7.11
C ALA A 638 -3.73 -18.28 6.06
N ALA A 639 -4.76 -19.14 6.12
CA ALA A 639 -5.02 -20.18 5.14
C ALA A 639 -5.37 -19.57 3.78
N VAL A 640 -6.21 -18.52 3.77
CA VAL A 640 -6.54 -17.73 2.57
C VAL A 640 -5.28 -17.10 1.97
N MET A 641 -4.35 -16.63 2.81
CA MET A 641 -3.07 -16.04 2.41
C MET A 641 -2.10 -17.08 1.85
N LEU A 642 -1.96 -18.25 2.48
CA LEU A 642 -1.10 -19.35 2.02
C LEU A 642 -1.65 -20.01 0.74
N LEU A 643 -2.97 -20.02 0.58
CA LEU A 643 -3.69 -20.56 -0.58
C LEU A 643 -4.15 -19.46 -1.55
N GLY A 644 -3.49 -18.30 -1.59
CA GLY A 644 -3.93 -17.15 -2.40
C GLY A 644 -4.17 -17.46 -3.88
N GLY A 645 -3.45 -18.45 -4.44
CA GLY A 645 -3.71 -18.97 -5.79
C GLY A 645 -5.03 -19.75 -5.93
N PHE A 646 -5.50 -20.41 -4.87
CA PHE A 646 -6.75 -21.16 -4.84
C PHE A 646 -7.96 -20.26 -4.59
N LEU A 647 -7.91 -19.29 -3.66
CA LEU A 647 -9.02 -18.35 -3.45
C LEU A 647 -9.25 -17.40 -4.62
N SER A 648 -8.17 -17.02 -5.33
CA SER A 648 -8.29 -16.27 -6.58
C SER A 648 -9.15 -16.98 -7.64
N ARG A 649 -9.29 -18.31 -7.54
CA ARG A 649 -10.12 -19.13 -8.42
C ARG A 649 -11.52 -19.41 -7.87
N THR A 650 -11.69 -19.43 -6.54
CA THR A 650 -12.95 -19.88 -5.92
C THR A 650 -13.89 -18.77 -5.47
N VAL A 651 -13.42 -17.58 -5.06
CA VAL A 651 -14.29 -16.44 -4.70
C VAL A 651 -13.67 -15.08 -5.10
N PRO A 652 -13.75 -14.69 -6.40
CA PRO A 652 -13.18 -13.42 -6.89
C PRO A 652 -13.69 -12.18 -6.13
N GLY A 653 -14.95 -12.18 -5.68
CA GLY A 653 -15.58 -11.03 -5.02
C GLY A 653 -14.97 -10.60 -3.68
N LEU A 654 -14.26 -11.47 -2.95
CA LEU A 654 -13.62 -11.14 -1.67
C LEU A 654 -12.25 -10.45 -1.83
N ARG A 655 -11.58 -10.64 -2.98
CA ARG A 655 -10.27 -10.04 -3.29
C ARG A 655 -10.39 -8.55 -3.63
N MET A 656 -11.54 -8.16 -4.15
CA MET A 656 -11.74 -6.86 -4.80
C MET A 656 -11.58 -5.64 -3.88
N PRO A 657 -12.12 -5.61 -2.64
CA PRO A 657 -11.87 -4.47 -1.73
C PRO A 657 -10.39 -4.35 -1.32
N LEU A 658 -9.66 -5.46 -1.27
CA LEU A 658 -8.23 -5.47 -0.96
C LEU A 658 -7.40 -4.92 -2.13
N ASP A 659 -7.73 -5.30 -3.37
CA ASP A 659 -7.08 -4.77 -4.58
C ASP A 659 -7.30 -3.25 -4.71
N VAL A 660 -8.51 -2.74 -4.40
CA VAL A 660 -8.77 -1.29 -4.36
C VAL A 660 -7.91 -0.59 -3.30
N ALA A 661 -7.78 -1.16 -2.09
CA ALA A 661 -6.93 -0.60 -1.05
C ALA A 661 -5.44 -0.60 -1.45
N LEU A 662 -5.01 -1.65 -2.16
CA LEU A 662 -3.67 -1.79 -2.73
C LEU A 662 -3.38 -0.74 -3.80
N ASP A 663 -4.33 -0.51 -4.70
CA ASP A 663 -4.21 0.48 -5.78
C ASP A 663 -4.10 1.90 -5.21
N VAL A 664 -4.90 2.22 -4.18
CA VAL A 664 -4.82 3.49 -3.46
C VAL A 664 -3.45 3.64 -2.79
N ASP A 665 -2.97 2.64 -2.02
CA ASP A 665 -1.64 2.73 -1.41
C ASP A 665 -0.54 2.88 -2.47
N GLY A 666 -0.59 2.09 -3.53
CA GLY A 666 0.36 2.13 -4.64
C GLY A 666 0.43 3.52 -5.28
N HIS A 667 -0.71 4.19 -5.43
CA HIS A 667 -0.81 5.52 -6.00
C HIS A 667 -0.18 6.63 -5.14
N PHE A 668 -0.20 6.48 -3.82
CA PHE A 668 0.44 7.39 -2.85
C PHE A 668 1.86 6.97 -2.44
N ARG A 669 2.36 5.86 -2.97
CA ARG A 669 3.60 5.24 -2.50
C ARG A 669 4.83 6.03 -2.94
N GLU A 670 5.71 6.36 -2.00
CA GLU A 670 7.01 7.03 -2.28
C GLU A 670 8.15 6.05 -2.52
N PHE A 671 7.92 4.76 -2.27
CA PHE A 671 8.94 3.72 -2.19
C PHE A 671 8.51 2.43 -2.91
N PRO A 672 9.44 1.60 -3.40
CA PRO A 672 10.88 1.84 -3.51
C PRO A 672 11.18 2.98 -4.50
N ARG A 673 12.16 3.84 -4.21
CA ARG A 673 12.37 5.10 -4.95
C ARG A 673 12.69 4.93 -6.44
N ARG A 674 13.30 3.80 -6.83
CA ARG A 674 13.61 3.48 -8.24
C ARG A 674 12.39 3.03 -9.04
N ALA A 675 11.31 2.63 -8.37
CA ALA A 675 10.12 2.08 -8.99
C ALA A 675 8.86 2.65 -8.32
N ILE A 676 8.80 3.97 -8.15
CA ILE A 676 7.62 4.67 -7.64
C ILE A 676 6.46 4.41 -8.61
N PRO A 677 5.36 3.75 -8.18
CA PRO A 677 4.32 3.28 -9.08
C PRO A 677 3.71 4.42 -9.90
N ARG A 678 3.26 5.51 -9.26
CA ARG A 678 2.66 6.66 -9.95
C ARG A 678 3.58 7.31 -10.99
N ALA A 679 4.89 7.42 -10.69
CA ALA A 679 5.86 7.99 -11.63
C ALA A 679 6.01 7.13 -12.89
N ARG A 680 6.05 5.80 -12.73
CA ARG A 680 6.12 4.84 -13.85
C ARG A 680 4.83 4.84 -14.66
N ILE A 681 3.67 4.81 -13.99
CA ILE A 681 2.35 4.89 -14.63
C ILE A 681 2.23 6.18 -15.45
N PHE A 682 2.62 7.34 -14.89
CA PHE A 682 2.57 8.62 -15.60
C PHE A 682 3.51 8.64 -16.80
N SER A 683 4.73 8.14 -16.66
CA SER A 683 5.69 8.07 -17.78
C SER A 683 5.15 7.18 -18.91
N ARG A 684 4.57 6.02 -18.56
CA ARG A 684 3.97 5.09 -19.51
C ARG A 684 2.79 5.71 -20.24
N TYR A 685 1.89 6.36 -19.51
CA TYR A 685 0.71 6.98 -20.08
C TYR A 685 1.08 8.18 -20.98
N VAL A 686 2.07 9.00 -20.60
CA VAL A 686 2.59 10.06 -21.48
C VAL A 686 3.12 9.46 -22.80
N SER A 687 3.81 8.33 -22.75
CA SER A 687 4.35 7.68 -23.96
C SER A 687 3.23 7.18 -24.87
N LEU A 688 2.13 6.67 -24.31
CA LEU A 688 0.92 6.34 -25.09
C LEU A 688 0.26 7.58 -25.68
N LEU A 689 0.12 8.66 -24.91
CA LEU A 689 -0.48 9.91 -25.39
C LEU A 689 0.35 10.53 -26.53
N GLU A 690 1.68 10.44 -26.47
CA GLU A 690 2.57 10.85 -27.57
C GLU A 690 2.35 10.00 -28.81
N HIS A 691 2.24 8.68 -28.65
CA HIS A 691 1.94 7.76 -29.74
C HIS A 691 0.58 8.07 -30.40
N VAL A 692 -0.47 8.29 -29.59
CA VAL A 692 -1.82 8.62 -30.08
C VAL A 692 -1.83 10.00 -30.76
N ALA A 693 -1.22 11.01 -30.15
CA ALA A 693 -1.16 12.36 -30.70
C ALA A 693 -0.42 12.41 -32.05
N ALA A 694 0.65 11.62 -32.21
CA ALA A 694 1.40 11.53 -33.46
C ALA A 694 0.58 10.97 -34.64
N GLN A 695 -0.51 10.23 -34.37
CA GLN A 695 -1.38 9.68 -35.41
C GLN A 695 -2.41 10.69 -35.94
N GLY A 696 -2.55 11.86 -35.33
CA GLY A 696 -3.37 12.95 -35.85
C GLY A 696 -4.89 12.67 -35.86
N TYR A 697 -5.40 11.99 -34.82
CA TYR A 697 -6.85 11.77 -34.66
C TYR A 697 -7.61 13.09 -34.54
N ASP A 698 -8.81 13.15 -35.12
CA ASP A 698 -9.69 14.31 -34.98
C ASP A 698 -10.25 14.43 -33.54
N ARG A 699 -10.31 13.29 -32.83
CA ARG A 699 -10.87 13.18 -31.48
C ARG A 699 -10.20 12.07 -30.69
N ILE A 700 -10.08 12.29 -29.39
CA ILE A 700 -9.56 11.32 -28.42
C ILE A 700 -10.59 11.18 -27.29
N VAL A 701 -11.11 9.97 -27.09
CA VAL A 701 -12.03 9.62 -26.02
C VAL A 701 -11.29 8.75 -25.02
N ILE A 702 -11.07 9.25 -23.81
CA ILE A 702 -10.51 8.45 -22.71
C ILE A 702 -11.67 7.76 -21.99
N VAL A 703 -11.65 6.43 -21.96
CA VAL A 703 -12.62 5.61 -21.23
C VAL A 703 -11.88 4.98 -20.04
N ALA A 704 -12.16 5.51 -18.85
CA ALA A 704 -11.45 5.16 -17.63
C ALA A 704 -12.40 4.55 -16.60
N HIS A 705 -11.97 3.49 -15.94
CA HIS A 705 -12.72 2.85 -14.85
C HIS A 705 -11.94 2.91 -13.55
N SER A 706 -12.63 3.06 -12.42
CA SER A 706 -12.07 3.06 -11.05
C SER A 706 -10.75 3.84 -10.92
N GLN A 707 -9.63 3.20 -10.52
CA GLN A 707 -8.31 3.82 -10.39
C GLN A 707 -7.81 4.47 -11.68
N GLY A 708 -8.15 3.93 -12.85
CA GLY A 708 -7.85 4.52 -14.16
C GLY A 708 -8.40 5.93 -14.30
N THR A 709 -9.51 6.25 -13.62
CA THR A 709 -10.07 7.61 -13.57
C THR A 709 -9.15 8.58 -12.83
N VAL A 710 -8.61 8.17 -11.69
CA VAL A 710 -7.71 8.99 -10.89
C VAL A 710 -6.41 9.23 -11.64
N ILE A 711 -5.85 8.16 -12.22
CA ILE A 711 -4.65 8.22 -13.06
C ILE A 711 -4.84 9.22 -14.22
N SER A 712 -5.96 9.13 -14.93
CA SER A 712 -6.26 9.98 -16.09
C SER A 712 -6.46 11.44 -15.71
N THR A 713 -7.33 11.69 -14.74
CA THR A 713 -7.66 13.07 -14.34
C THR A 713 -6.46 13.79 -13.76
N GLU A 714 -5.67 13.14 -12.89
CA GLU A 714 -4.48 13.78 -12.32
C GLU A 714 -3.36 13.98 -13.35
N LEU A 715 -3.12 13.02 -14.26
CA LEU A 715 -2.11 13.20 -15.30
C LEU A 715 -2.49 14.34 -16.24
N LEU A 716 -3.73 14.38 -16.73
CA LEU A 716 -4.18 15.44 -17.64
C LEU A 716 -4.11 16.82 -16.99
N ARG A 717 -4.56 16.95 -15.73
CA ARG A 717 -4.40 18.17 -14.93
C ARG A 717 -2.94 18.60 -14.83
N TYR A 718 -2.04 17.64 -14.56
CA TYR A 718 -0.62 17.88 -14.42
C TYR A 718 0.03 18.32 -15.75
N LEU A 719 -0.32 17.69 -16.87
CA LEU A 719 0.15 18.07 -18.20
C LEU A 719 -0.39 19.43 -18.64
N GLN A 720 -1.68 19.69 -18.44
CA GLN A 720 -2.33 20.98 -18.71
C GLN A 720 -1.62 22.10 -17.96
N PHE A 721 -1.41 21.91 -16.65
CA PHE A 721 -0.71 22.88 -15.83
C PHE A 721 0.70 23.11 -16.36
N ARG A 722 1.50 22.06 -16.58
CA ARG A 722 2.87 22.19 -17.11
C ARG A 722 2.96 22.89 -18.45
N ALA A 723 2.06 22.56 -19.37
CA ALA A 723 2.01 23.19 -20.68
C ALA A 723 1.66 24.68 -20.59
N ALA A 724 0.68 25.05 -19.75
CA ALA A 724 0.33 26.45 -19.51
C ALA A 724 1.49 27.27 -18.89
N GLN A 725 2.40 26.59 -18.20
CA GLN A 725 3.57 27.18 -17.58
C GLN A 725 4.81 27.19 -18.48
N ASN A 726 4.79 26.51 -19.63
CA ASN A 726 5.89 26.40 -20.60
C ASN A 726 7.23 25.91 -19.98
N VAL A 727 7.17 24.99 -19.02
CA VAL A 727 8.36 24.49 -18.28
C VAL A 727 9.11 23.40 -19.06
N ASP A 728 8.41 22.65 -19.90
CA ASP A 728 8.94 21.49 -20.59
C ASP A 728 8.42 21.46 -22.04
N ALA A 729 9.33 21.63 -23.00
CA ALA A 729 9.00 21.63 -24.42
C ALA A 729 8.32 20.33 -24.88
N ARG A 730 8.71 19.17 -24.32
CA ARG A 730 8.10 17.87 -24.64
C ARG A 730 6.63 17.87 -24.25
N VAL A 731 6.33 18.29 -23.01
CA VAL A 731 4.95 18.37 -22.50
C VAL A 731 4.14 19.46 -23.20
N THR A 732 4.72 20.63 -23.47
CA THR A 732 4.04 21.71 -24.20
C THR A 732 3.66 21.27 -25.61
N GLN A 733 4.57 20.60 -26.33
CA GLN A 733 4.29 20.06 -27.67
C GLN A 733 3.21 18.96 -27.63
N LEU A 734 3.31 18.03 -26.68
CA LEU A 734 2.30 17.00 -26.48
C LEU A 734 0.94 17.62 -26.20
N TRP A 735 0.84 18.55 -25.25
CA TRP A 735 -0.41 19.21 -24.88
C TRP A 735 -1.00 20.00 -26.05
N ALA A 736 -0.17 20.69 -26.83
CA ALA A 736 -0.60 21.38 -28.04
C ALA A 736 -1.15 20.39 -29.08
N ALA A 737 -0.52 19.23 -29.26
CA ALA A 737 -1.01 18.19 -30.16
C ALA A 737 -2.33 17.59 -29.67
N LEU A 738 -2.45 17.29 -28.37
CA LEU A 738 -3.68 16.79 -27.76
C LEU A 738 -4.84 17.79 -27.89
N ASN A 739 -4.60 19.09 -27.77
CA ASN A 739 -5.64 20.13 -27.92
C ASN A 739 -6.08 20.35 -29.38
N ARG A 740 -5.27 19.94 -30.37
CA ARG A 740 -5.74 19.92 -31.77
C ARG A 740 -6.80 18.86 -31.98
N SER A 741 -6.70 17.76 -31.24
CA SER A 741 -7.77 16.78 -31.12
C SER A 741 -8.79 17.25 -30.10
N ARG A 742 -10.06 16.89 -30.27
CA ARG A 742 -11.04 17.11 -29.20
C ARG A 742 -10.90 16.01 -28.15
N LEU A 743 -10.45 16.37 -26.94
CA LEU A 743 -10.27 15.43 -25.83
C LEU A 743 -11.56 15.29 -25.00
N LEU A 744 -12.08 14.08 -24.88
CA LEU A 744 -13.29 13.75 -24.12
C LEU A 744 -12.97 12.68 -23.07
N LEU A 745 -13.67 12.71 -21.94
CA LEU A 745 -13.45 11.77 -20.83
C LEU A 745 -14.77 11.09 -20.44
N LEU A 746 -14.79 9.77 -20.46
CA LEU A 746 -15.83 8.94 -19.88
C LEU A 746 -15.23 8.18 -18.69
N THR A 747 -15.81 8.34 -17.52
CA THR A 747 -15.40 7.64 -16.30
C THR A 747 -16.49 6.69 -15.85
N ALA A 748 -16.11 5.54 -15.28
CA ALA A 748 -17.02 4.57 -14.71
C ALA A 748 -16.55 4.19 -13.29
N GLY A 749 -17.46 4.18 -12.31
CA GLY A 749 -17.14 3.83 -10.93
C GLY A 749 -16.06 4.71 -10.31
N CYS A 750 -16.13 6.03 -10.51
CA CYS A 750 -15.04 6.96 -10.20
C CYS A 750 -14.83 7.18 -8.68
N PRO A 751 -13.65 6.83 -8.11
CA PRO A 751 -13.41 6.92 -6.66
C PRO A 751 -13.02 8.33 -6.18
N LEU A 752 -12.91 9.32 -7.08
CA LEU A 752 -12.37 10.65 -6.77
C LEU A 752 -13.09 11.31 -5.59
N ARG A 753 -14.43 11.26 -5.56
CA ARG A 753 -15.22 11.89 -4.49
C ARG A 753 -15.26 11.03 -3.22
N GLN A 754 -15.69 9.77 -3.36
CA GLN A 754 -16.06 8.92 -2.22
C GLN A 754 -14.89 8.32 -1.44
N LEU A 755 -13.73 8.19 -2.09
CA LEU A 755 -12.54 7.63 -1.48
C LEU A 755 -11.43 8.66 -1.38
N TYR A 756 -11.05 9.28 -2.50
CA TYR A 756 -9.89 10.18 -2.52
C TYR A 756 -10.17 11.52 -1.82
N ALA A 757 -11.19 12.27 -2.23
CA ALA A 757 -11.54 13.53 -1.59
C ALA A 757 -12.09 13.34 -0.18
N ALA A 758 -12.88 12.29 0.06
CA ALA A 758 -13.41 11.97 1.38
C ALA A 758 -12.33 11.60 2.42
N ARG A 759 -11.18 11.03 2.00
CA ARG A 759 -10.11 10.60 2.92
C ARG A 759 -8.89 11.52 2.90
N PHE A 760 -8.66 12.22 1.79
CA PHE A 760 -7.55 13.15 1.58
C PHE A 760 -8.04 14.53 1.09
N PRO A 761 -8.92 15.20 1.83
CA PRO A 761 -9.62 16.41 1.36
C PRO A 761 -8.67 17.57 1.03
N HIS A 762 -7.54 17.69 1.72
CA HIS A 762 -6.56 18.74 1.45
C HIS A 762 -5.71 18.47 0.19
N LEU A 763 -5.63 17.23 -0.29
CA LEU A 763 -4.95 16.91 -1.54
C LEU A 763 -5.91 16.95 -2.74
N TYR A 764 -7.14 16.47 -2.55
CA TYR A 764 -8.16 16.38 -3.59
C TYR A 764 -9.26 17.44 -3.45
N GLY A 765 -8.96 18.58 -2.82
CA GLY A 765 -9.93 19.67 -2.65
C GLY A 765 -10.47 20.24 -3.97
N TRP A 766 -9.75 20.02 -5.08
CA TRP A 766 -10.22 20.37 -6.43
C TRP A 766 -11.40 19.52 -6.91
N VAL A 767 -11.62 18.34 -6.32
CA VAL A 767 -12.74 17.43 -6.65
C VAL A 767 -14.04 17.92 -6.01
N THR A 768 -13.96 18.53 -4.83
CA THR A 768 -15.13 19.02 -4.09
C THR A 768 -15.25 20.54 -4.13
N ALA A 769 -14.54 21.20 -5.05
CA ALA A 769 -14.62 22.64 -5.21
C ALA A 769 -16.02 23.03 -5.69
N GLU A 770 -16.58 24.09 -5.09
CA GLU A 770 -17.80 24.73 -5.56
C GLU A 770 -17.47 25.55 -6.81
N ASP A 771 -17.33 24.86 -7.95
CA ASP A 771 -17.26 25.47 -9.26
C ASP A 771 -18.67 25.73 -9.82
N ALA A 772 -18.78 26.46 -10.94
CA ALA A 772 -20.05 26.80 -11.58
C ALA A 772 -20.85 25.59 -12.13
N ASN A 773 -20.34 24.37 -11.96
CA ASN A 773 -20.91 23.09 -12.42
C ASN A 773 -21.80 22.40 -11.36
N GLY A 774 -22.26 23.12 -10.32
CA GLY A 774 -23.16 22.56 -9.31
C GLY A 774 -22.45 21.73 -8.22
N GLY A 775 -21.14 21.93 -8.05
CA GLY A 775 -20.32 21.27 -7.02
C GLY A 775 -19.74 19.94 -7.53
N GLY A 776 -18.41 19.88 -7.67
CA GLY A 776 -17.69 18.74 -8.21
C GLY A 776 -16.52 19.15 -9.11
N PRO A 777 -15.73 18.20 -9.65
CA PRO A 777 -14.57 18.53 -10.47
C PRO A 777 -14.99 19.12 -11.82
N SER A 778 -14.26 20.13 -12.31
CA SER A 778 -14.51 20.72 -13.63
C SER A 778 -13.73 20.02 -14.75
N ALA A 779 -14.41 19.73 -15.87
CA ALA A 779 -13.83 19.22 -17.10
C ALA A 779 -12.71 20.13 -17.64
N ALA A 780 -12.94 21.45 -17.62
CA ALA A 780 -11.98 22.45 -18.08
C ALA A 780 -10.69 22.45 -17.23
N LYS A 781 -10.81 22.20 -15.92
CA LYS A 781 -9.66 22.09 -15.01
C LYS A 781 -8.87 20.80 -15.19
N VAL A 782 -9.43 19.79 -15.87
CA VAL A 782 -8.73 18.57 -16.29
C VAL A 782 -8.20 18.71 -17.72
N GLY A 783 -8.69 19.69 -18.48
CA GLY A 783 -8.31 19.93 -19.86
C GLY A 783 -9.06 19.06 -20.86
N VAL A 784 -10.27 18.61 -20.51
CA VAL A 784 -11.16 17.85 -21.40
C VAL A 784 -12.35 18.72 -21.80
N ALA A 785 -12.82 18.56 -23.04
CA ALA A 785 -13.95 19.32 -23.56
C ALA A 785 -15.28 18.85 -22.95
N ARG A 786 -15.39 17.56 -22.62
CA ARG A 786 -16.53 16.98 -21.89
C ARG A 786 -16.09 15.86 -20.97
N TRP A 787 -16.82 15.71 -19.87
CA TRP A 787 -16.64 14.64 -18.91
C TRP A 787 -17.99 14.00 -18.57
N VAL A 788 -18.16 12.73 -18.95
CA VAL A 788 -19.30 11.89 -18.56
C VAL A 788 -18.87 10.92 -17.46
N ASN A 789 -19.58 10.86 -16.33
CA ASN A 789 -19.36 9.87 -15.26
C ASN A 789 -20.54 8.90 -15.13
N LEU A 790 -20.27 7.61 -15.29
CA LEU A 790 -21.24 6.54 -15.13
C LEU A 790 -21.05 5.86 -13.78
N TYR A 791 -22.13 5.58 -13.06
CA TYR A 791 -22.06 4.87 -11.79
C TYR A 791 -23.24 3.94 -11.55
N THR A 792 -23.06 2.91 -10.73
CA THR A 792 -24.14 2.05 -10.23
C THR A 792 -24.46 2.38 -8.77
N ALA A 793 -25.66 2.01 -8.31
CA ALA A 793 -26.09 2.30 -6.95
C ALA A 793 -25.31 1.53 -5.88
N GLY A 794 -24.88 0.30 -6.20
CA GLY A 794 -24.12 -0.57 -5.30
C GLY A 794 -22.61 -0.40 -5.42
N ASP A 795 -22.10 0.50 -6.26
CA ASP A 795 -20.66 0.73 -6.36
C ASP A 795 -20.10 1.29 -5.04
N TYR A 796 -19.30 0.46 -4.37
CA TYR A 796 -18.69 0.73 -3.07
C TYR A 796 -17.30 1.39 -3.17
N VAL A 797 -16.89 1.75 -4.38
CA VAL A 797 -15.61 2.41 -4.65
C VAL A 797 -15.85 3.84 -5.15
N GLY A 798 -16.75 4.01 -6.12
CA GLY A 798 -17.01 5.30 -6.75
C GLY A 798 -18.42 5.45 -7.32
N ARG A 799 -19.11 6.53 -6.95
CA ARG A 799 -20.45 6.88 -7.48
C ARG A 799 -20.47 8.25 -8.15
N TRP A 800 -21.43 9.09 -7.81
CA TRP A 800 -21.57 10.43 -8.36
C TRP A 800 -20.36 11.31 -8.02
N LEU A 801 -20.06 12.24 -8.92
CA LEU A 801 -19.07 13.29 -8.73
C LEU A 801 -19.74 14.62 -8.46
N TRP A 802 -20.89 14.89 -9.08
CA TRP A 802 -21.57 16.17 -9.04
C TRP A 802 -22.88 16.13 -8.24
N GLY A 803 -23.25 17.26 -7.65
CA GLY A 803 -24.51 17.42 -6.91
C GLY A 803 -24.50 16.90 -5.47
N ALA A 804 -25.68 16.91 -4.84
CA ALA A 804 -25.87 16.65 -3.41
C ALA A 804 -25.67 15.16 -3.03
N ASP A 805 -25.36 14.92 -1.75
CA ASP A 805 -25.08 13.57 -1.22
C ASP A 805 -26.31 12.64 -1.11
N ASP A 806 -27.51 13.18 -1.34
CA ASP A 806 -28.80 12.48 -1.31
C ASP A 806 -29.40 12.25 -2.70
N LYS A 807 -28.59 12.40 -3.76
CA LYS A 807 -28.99 12.16 -5.14
C LYS A 807 -29.68 10.80 -5.31
N GLY A 808 -30.76 10.78 -6.10
CA GLY A 808 -31.49 9.56 -6.43
C GLY A 808 -30.65 8.57 -7.24
N TYR A 809 -31.01 7.29 -7.16
CA TYR A 809 -30.36 6.20 -7.90
C TYR A 809 -31.29 5.61 -8.97
N THR A 810 -32.23 6.41 -9.45
CA THR A 810 -33.13 6.02 -10.54
C THR A 810 -32.33 6.00 -11.84
N PRO A 811 -32.27 4.87 -12.56
CA PRO A 811 -31.58 4.83 -13.83
C PRO A 811 -32.34 5.61 -14.90
N ASP A 812 -31.63 6.43 -15.69
CA ASP A 812 -32.19 6.94 -16.94
C ASP A 812 -32.04 5.86 -18.03
N GLN A 813 -33.16 5.37 -18.54
CA GLN A 813 -33.16 4.41 -19.64
C GLN A 813 -33.18 5.08 -21.02
N ALA A 814 -33.35 6.40 -21.07
CA ALA A 814 -33.33 7.14 -22.31
C ALA A 814 -31.96 6.98 -23.01
N PRO A 815 -31.93 6.99 -24.35
CA PRO A 815 -30.68 7.13 -25.09
C PRO A 815 -29.97 8.43 -24.68
N PRO A 816 -28.63 8.46 -24.65
CA PRO A 816 -27.87 9.68 -24.38
C PRO A 816 -28.31 10.80 -25.33
N ALA A 817 -28.96 11.82 -24.78
CA ALA A 817 -29.34 13.02 -25.52
C ALA A 817 -28.18 14.01 -25.51
N TRP A 818 -28.09 14.85 -26.55
CA TRP A 818 -27.09 15.90 -26.58
C TRP A 818 -27.34 16.91 -25.46
N ARG A 819 -26.31 17.17 -24.63
CA ARG A 819 -26.37 18.15 -23.54
C ARG A 819 -25.37 19.28 -23.76
N THR A 820 -25.77 20.50 -23.43
CA THR A 820 -24.91 21.69 -23.51
C THR A 820 -23.82 21.68 -22.43
N GLU A 821 -24.09 21.04 -21.30
CA GLU A 821 -23.18 20.94 -20.16
C GLU A 821 -21.92 20.12 -20.50
N ALA A 822 -20.76 20.58 -20.03
CA ALA A 822 -19.49 19.91 -20.24
C ALA A 822 -19.34 18.71 -19.29
N GLU A 823 -19.82 18.83 -18.06
CA GLU A 823 -19.87 17.80 -17.04
C GLU A 823 -21.24 17.13 -17.01
N HIS A 824 -21.28 15.80 -17.03
CA HIS A 824 -22.52 15.03 -16.97
C HIS A 824 -22.31 13.72 -16.21
N GLU A 825 -23.33 13.23 -15.53
CA GLU A 825 -23.28 11.93 -14.88
C GLU A 825 -24.61 11.20 -14.96
N GLU A 826 -24.52 9.87 -15.00
CA GLU A 826 -25.65 8.99 -15.20
C GLU A 826 -25.60 7.78 -14.26
N CYS A 827 -26.74 7.46 -13.65
CA CYS A 827 -26.88 6.27 -12.81
C CYS A 827 -27.32 5.10 -13.69
N LEU A 828 -26.54 4.03 -13.74
CA LEU A 828 -26.90 2.81 -14.49
C LEU A 828 -27.91 1.93 -13.74
N GLY A 829 -28.25 2.29 -12.50
CA GLY A 829 -29.24 1.58 -11.68
C GLY A 829 -28.60 0.55 -10.76
N LEU A 830 -29.18 -0.66 -10.72
CA LEU A 830 -28.65 -1.78 -9.91
C LEU A 830 -27.34 -2.28 -10.52
N GLY A 831 -26.35 -2.51 -9.67
CA GLY A 831 -25.05 -3.01 -10.06
C GLY A 831 -24.04 -2.77 -8.96
N ALA A 832 -22.81 -3.23 -9.19
CA ALA A 832 -21.67 -3.02 -8.33
C ALA A 832 -20.49 -2.50 -9.16
N HIS A 833 -19.26 -2.75 -8.77
CA HIS A 833 -18.10 -1.97 -9.20
C HIS A 833 -17.42 -2.51 -10.47
N THR A 834 -17.43 -3.81 -10.75
CA THR A 834 -16.61 -4.36 -11.85
C THR A 834 -17.30 -4.53 -13.19
N HIS A 835 -18.63 -4.58 -13.23
CA HIS A 835 -19.36 -5.03 -14.41
C HIS A 835 -19.68 -3.92 -15.42
N TYR A 836 -19.04 -2.75 -15.35
CA TYR A 836 -19.35 -1.62 -16.25
C TYR A 836 -19.08 -1.91 -17.73
N PHE A 837 -18.17 -2.84 -18.04
CA PHE A 837 -17.80 -3.18 -19.42
C PHE A 837 -18.20 -4.59 -19.83
N ASP A 838 -19.10 -5.22 -19.06
CA ASP A 838 -19.71 -6.49 -19.45
C ASP A 838 -20.54 -6.31 -20.73
N LEU A 839 -20.63 -7.37 -21.54
CA LEU A 839 -21.36 -7.35 -22.82
C LEU A 839 -22.85 -6.99 -22.68
N ASP A 840 -23.44 -7.19 -21.50
CA ASP A 840 -24.84 -6.85 -21.20
C ASP A 840 -25.04 -5.35 -20.88
N GLN A 841 -23.98 -4.55 -20.76
CA GLN A 841 -24.04 -3.11 -20.46
C GLN A 841 -24.30 -2.25 -21.70
N ALA A 842 -25.40 -2.50 -22.40
CA ALA A 842 -25.78 -1.76 -23.61
C ALA A 842 -25.85 -0.23 -23.39
N HIS A 843 -26.19 0.23 -22.18
CA HIS A 843 -26.25 1.65 -21.88
C HIS A 843 -24.86 2.31 -21.84
N VAL A 844 -23.85 1.61 -21.33
CA VAL A 844 -22.45 2.09 -21.36
C VAL A 844 -21.94 2.15 -22.81
N ALA A 845 -22.26 1.14 -23.62
CA ALA A 845 -21.94 1.14 -25.05
C ALA A 845 -22.51 2.37 -25.77
N ARG A 846 -23.77 2.74 -25.47
CA ARG A 846 -24.42 3.94 -26.03
C ARG A 846 -23.71 5.22 -25.63
N TRP A 847 -23.23 5.34 -24.39
CA TRP A 847 -22.44 6.51 -23.97
C TRP A 847 -21.08 6.57 -24.67
N ILE A 848 -20.41 5.44 -24.86
CA ILE A 848 -19.15 5.40 -25.62
C ILE A 848 -19.40 5.81 -27.09
N ASP A 849 -20.44 5.26 -27.73
CA ASP A 849 -20.86 5.64 -29.08
C ASP A 849 -21.19 7.14 -29.18
N TRP A 850 -21.89 7.67 -28.17
CA TRP A 850 -22.21 9.10 -28.07
C TRP A 850 -20.95 9.95 -27.96
N MET A 851 -19.95 9.55 -27.18
CA MET A 851 -18.67 10.29 -27.06
C MET A 851 -17.87 10.27 -28.36
N VAL A 852 -17.87 9.13 -29.06
CA VAL A 852 -17.24 8.96 -30.38
C VAL A 852 -17.91 9.85 -31.43
N THR A 853 -19.21 10.13 -31.30
CA THR A 853 -20.00 10.90 -32.29
C THR A 853 -20.35 12.33 -31.91
N ALA A 854 -20.13 12.75 -30.65
CA ALA A 854 -20.42 14.09 -30.15
C ALA A 854 -20.05 15.20 -31.15
N PRO A 855 -20.98 16.08 -31.57
CA PRO A 855 -20.73 17.10 -32.59
C PRO A 855 -19.68 18.10 -32.10
N ARG A 856 -18.82 18.57 -33.02
CA ARG A 856 -17.62 19.37 -32.74
C ARG A 856 -17.93 20.60 -31.88
#